data_AF-A0A7T1MA78-F1
#
_entry.id   AF-A0A7T1MA78-F1
#
_cell.length_a   1.000
_cell.length_b   1.000
_cell.length_c   1.000
_cell.angle_alpha   90.00
_cell.angle_beta   90.00
_cell.angle_gamma   90.00
#
_symmetry.space_group_name_H-M   'P 1'
#
loop_
_entity.id
_entity.type
_entity.pdbx_description
1 polymer ?
#
loop_
_entity_poly.entity_id
_entity_poly.type
_entity_poly.pdbx_seq_one_letter_code
_entity_poly.pdbx_strand_id
1 'polypeptide(L)'
;MLERHPEHLGGLWLDEQLSTIAAQQQAGLEPETLHIVGCTDLSLSSEAQPAKQIEEALQKALANQDLEGALALSIRLRQTPGVEPSTLLRHAQLLRDLGRPQEALEALSTPLPTPALQAHQHKNRGEILRQLGDLPASFKELQQAVRLDPSCPDHAIALGFLHADVGAFDQGLELLHEAERLITSSESSAQCWLRLLQVFLLNRRGEYETALAIAQGLTGESELGFEARVQVTGLLIRLGDPKAESALQDLAPAGLRQEREALKLRVDWLCSQFRLQEALELITPLLGTEPMEIALSDQACLLQVILLDLPSARVLYHKLRQAKQASSDPELQRASRGGLHRGLYEEFNTNQIVANHVQQLAPFPSAQRLKGLADLLLSEPESNAAALALLIGARQVGRLSNWNQPADSIDDPAEIPHRLIQIWLGDELPESVLVTSGSWRHVNPGYEHVLFEADTAASFISQHASARVCQAYAKASSPLLRAGLFQLAYLRLQGGIVASLNVLCRHSLDPWISSGIDIVLYQQNQGFLGMEFLAATPGQPLIEAALDLACHLVLEEQGNNPWFLVGPGMLTLCFARYYREGLADLQAPPPPGMRLLTETQLNLRVSHQLEWPVRIIDGQWSDPTAHLLGSQRLFRRSRVA
;
A
#
# COMPACT_ATOMS: atom_id res chain seq x y z
N MET A 1 -9.85 2.76 5.34
CA MET A 1 -9.26 3.70 4.34
C MET A 1 -8.21 4.65 4.96
N LEU A 2 -7.45 4.25 5.99
CA LEU A 2 -6.48 5.16 6.64
C LEU A 2 -5.02 4.75 6.54
N GLU A 3 -4.71 3.65 5.85
CA GLU A 3 -3.33 3.28 5.49
C GLU A 3 -3.24 3.10 3.98
N ARG A 4 -3.55 4.16 3.25
CA ARG A 4 -3.06 4.29 1.88
C ARG A 4 -1.68 4.94 1.96
N HIS A 5 -0.64 4.12 2.11
CA HIS A 5 0.72 4.56 1.82
C HIS A 5 0.77 5.02 0.35
N PRO A 6 1.60 6.00 -0.03
CA PRO A 6 1.78 6.38 -1.44
C PRO A 6 2.34 5.24 -2.32
N GLU A 7 2.55 4.05 -1.77
CA GLU A 7 2.78 2.79 -2.48
C GLU A 7 1.61 2.39 -3.41
N HIS A 8 0.42 2.99 -3.24
CA HIS A 8 -0.71 2.87 -4.18
C HIS A 8 -0.52 3.59 -5.51
N LEU A 9 0.67 4.14 -5.75
CA LEU A 9 1.05 4.39 -7.13
C LEU A 9 1.29 3.08 -7.88
N GLY A 10 1.37 1.88 -7.30
CA GLY A 10 1.67 0.61 -8.01
C GLY A 10 0.96 0.38 -9.37
N GLY A 11 -0.30 0.81 -9.53
CA GLY A 11 -0.99 0.79 -10.84
C GLY A 11 -0.52 1.88 -11.81
N LEU A 12 -0.29 3.10 -11.31
CA LEU A 12 0.36 4.21 -12.01
C LEU A 12 1.87 4.03 -12.16
N TRP A 13 2.51 3.17 -11.37
CA TRP A 13 3.94 2.87 -11.35
C TRP A 13 4.24 1.85 -12.42
N LEU A 14 3.31 0.93 -12.69
CA LEU A 14 3.37 0.03 -13.82
C LEU A 14 2.90 0.71 -15.12
N ASP A 15 1.92 1.61 -15.07
CA ASP A 15 1.52 2.40 -16.25
C ASP A 15 2.53 3.52 -16.55
N GLU A 16 3.15 4.18 -15.55
CA GLU A 16 4.33 5.06 -15.73
C GLU A 16 5.52 4.23 -16.15
N GLN A 17 5.89 3.12 -15.50
CA GLN A 17 7.04 2.35 -15.96
C GLN A 17 6.78 1.75 -17.34
N LEU A 18 5.66 1.11 -17.67
CA LEU A 18 5.42 0.58 -19.02
C LEU A 18 5.29 1.68 -20.09
N SER A 19 4.66 2.83 -19.80
CA SER A 19 4.63 3.97 -20.73
C SER A 19 5.99 4.67 -20.84
N THR A 20 6.79 4.67 -19.77
CA THR A 20 8.10 5.33 -19.67
C THR A 20 9.23 4.41 -20.15
N ILE A 21 9.11 3.09 -20.04
CA ILE A 21 10.01 2.08 -20.61
C ILE A 21 9.83 2.06 -22.13
N ALA A 22 8.57 2.13 -22.60
CA ALA A 22 8.28 2.40 -24.01
C ALA A 22 8.82 3.77 -24.48
N ALA A 23 8.96 4.76 -23.57
CA ALA A 23 9.51 6.08 -23.88
C ALA A 23 11.04 6.24 -23.66
N GLN A 24 11.72 5.38 -22.89
CA GLN A 24 13.14 5.53 -22.50
C GLN A 24 14.11 4.61 -23.26
N GLN A 25 13.62 3.63 -24.01
CA GLN A 25 14.47 2.74 -24.83
C GLN A 25 15.10 3.38 -26.09
N GLN A 26 14.85 4.66 -26.38
CA GLN A 26 15.42 5.33 -27.57
C GLN A 26 16.63 6.22 -27.29
N ALA A 27 17.09 6.32 -26.03
CA ALA A 27 18.21 7.18 -25.63
C ALA A 27 19.50 6.40 -25.38
N GLY A 28 19.98 5.63 -26.37
CA GLY A 28 21.36 5.14 -26.40
C GLY A 28 21.50 3.71 -26.91
N LEU A 29 22.04 3.58 -28.14
CA LEU A 29 22.42 2.37 -28.88
C LEU A 29 21.35 1.87 -29.89
N GLU A 30 21.85 1.36 -31.02
CA GLU A 30 21.11 1.01 -32.26
C GLU A 30 20.07 -0.13 -32.07
N PRO A 31 19.06 -0.26 -32.95
CA PRO A 31 17.74 -0.79 -32.60
C PRO A 31 17.67 -2.32 -32.65
N GLU A 32 17.61 -2.96 -31.49
CA GLU A 32 16.93 -4.23 -31.30
C GLU A 32 15.93 -4.06 -30.15
N THR A 33 14.70 -3.78 -30.55
CA THR A 33 13.57 -3.33 -29.74
C THR A 33 13.00 -4.41 -28.85
N LEU A 34 12.54 -4.00 -27.67
CA LEU A 34 11.68 -4.76 -26.79
C LEU A 34 10.24 -4.75 -27.32
N HIS A 35 10.04 -5.49 -28.40
CA HIS A 35 8.71 -5.85 -28.87
C HIS A 35 8.23 -7.07 -28.08
N ILE A 36 7.40 -6.88 -27.05
CA ILE A 36 6.43 -7.93 -26.69
C ILE A 36 5.30 -7.85 -27.73
N VAL A 37 5.63 -8.15 -29.00
CA VAL A 37 4.75 -8.15 -30.18
C VAL A 37 3.56 -7.17 -30.11
N GLY A 38 3.86 -5.89 -29.85
CA GLY A 38 3.03 -4.81 -30.35
C GLY A 38 3.33 -4.68 -31.84
N CYS A 39 2.31 -4.78 -32.69
CA CYS A 39 2.41 -4.56 -34.14
C CYS A 39 3.04 -3.18 -34.46
N THR A 40 4.35 -3.09 -34.48
CA THR A 40 5.11 -2.01 -35.13
C THR A 40 6.00 -2.52 -36.26
N ASP A 41 6.19 -3.84 -36.37
CA ASP A 41 6.75 -4.46 -37.59
C ASP A 41 5.65 -4.82 -38.60
N LEU A 42 4.86 -3.82 -39.01
CA LEU A 42 4.30 -3.82 -40.35
C LEU A 42 5.28 -3.08 -41.25
N SER A 43 6.33 -3.80 -41.63
CA SER A 43 7.15 -3.38 -42.74
C SER A 43 6.31 -3.36 -44.03
N LEU A 44 6.55 -2.33 -44.83
CA LEU A 44 6.29 -2.18 -46.28
C LEU A 44 5.07 -1.32 -46.67
N SER A 45 5.33 -0.15 -47.23
CA SER A 45 5.58 0.03 -48.66
C SER A 45 5.64 1.53 -48.99
N SER A 46 6.50 1.87 -49.94
CA SER A 46 6.68 3.23 -50.44
C SER A 46 5.37 3.76 -51.04
N GLU A 47 4.84 4.86 -50.52
CA GLU A 47 4.19 5.95 -51.31
C GLU A 47 3.48 7.00 -50.41
N ALA A 48 4.25 7.76 -49.63
CA ALA A 48 3.96 9.17 -49.29
C ALA A 48 5.13 9.74 -48.46
N GLN A 49 6.09 10.41 -49.13
CA GLN A 49 7.17 11.15 -48.48
C GLN A 49 6.76 12.02 -47.26
N PRO A 50 5.60 12.70 -47.25
CA PRO A 50 5.19 13.49 -46.08
C PRO A 50 4.76 12.67 -44.86
N ALA A 51 4.14 11.49 -45.03
CA ALA A 51 3.69 10.66 -43.90
C ALA A 51 4.89 10.10 -43.13
N LYS A 52 5.89 9.59 -43.87
CA LYS A 52 7.14 9.06 -43.29
C LYS A 52 7.91 10.11 -42.50
N GLN A 53 7.98 11.35 -43.00
CA GLN A 53 8.63 12.46 -42.29
C GLN A 53 7.90 12.84 -40.99
N ILE A 54 6.57 12.83 -40.99
CA ILE A 54 5.77 13.09 -39.78
C ILE A 54 5.96 11.95 -38.78
N GLU A 55 6.05 10.71 -39.24
CA GLU A 55 6.28 9.54 -38.38
C GLU A 55 7.69 9.53 -37.77
N GLU A 56 8.72 9.88 -38.53
CA GLU A 56 10.08 10.07 -38.01
C GLU A 56 10.13 11.22 -36.98
N ALA A 57 9.43 12.33 -37.25
CA ALA A 57 9.33 13.44 -36.31
C ALA A 57 8.55 13.05 -35.04
N LEU A 58 7.49 12.25 -35.19
CA LEU A 58 6.70 11.72 -34.07
C LEU A 58 7.57 10.83 -33.19
N GLN A 59 8.31 9.89 -33.80
CA GLN A 59 9.21 9.00 -33.09
C GLN A 59 10.29 9.79 -32.36
N LYS A 60 10.84 10.84 -32.98
CA LYS A 60 11.80 11.74 -32.33
C LYS A 60 11.18 12.53 -31.17
N ALA A 61 9.94 12.99 -31.30
CA ALA A 61 9.24 13.67 -30.21
C ALA A 61 9.00 12.73 -29.02
N LEU A 62 8.61 11.48 -29.30
CA LEU A 62 8.48 10.43 -28.29
C LEU A 62 9.83 10.13 -27.62
N ALA A 63 10.91 9.99 -28.39
CA ALA A 63 12.26 9.80 -27.87
C ALA A 63 12.70 10.92 -26.92
N ASN A 64 12.23 12.15 -27.17
CA ASN A 64 12.52 13.32 -26.36
C ASN A 64 11.50 13.57 -25.24
N GLN A 65 10.54 12.67 -25.03
CA GLN A 65 9.43 12.82 -24.06
C GLN A 65 8.56 14.07 -24.29
N ASP A 66 8.55 14.61 -25.51
CA ASP A 66 7.66 15.70 -25.91
C ASP A 66 6.30 15.13 -26.30
N LEU A 67 5.51 14.74 -25.28
CA LEU A 67 4.20 14.09 -25.48
C LEU A 67 3.19 15.02 -26.17
N GLU A 68 3.23 16.32 -25.89
CA GLU A 68 2.36 17.32 -26.55
C GLU A 68 2.74 17.51 -28.02
N GLY A 69 4.04 17.60 -28.31
CA GLY A 69 4.56 17.61 -29.68
C GLY A 69 4.22 16.32 -30.43
N ALA A 70 4.35 15.17 -29.77
CA ALA A 70 3.96 13.87 -30.30
C ALA A 70 2.44 13.80 -30.58
N LEU A 71 1.60 14.31 -29.67
CA LEU A 71 0.16 14.38 -29.90
C LEU A 71 -0.16 15.25 -31.13
N ALA A 72 0.43 16.43 -31.24
CA ALA A 72 0.23 17.31 -32.40
C ALA A 72 0.66 16.64 -33.72
N LEU A 73 1.78 15.91 -33.71
CA LEU A 73 2.25 15.14 -34.86
C LEU A 73 1.32 13.98 -35.20
N SER A 74 0.78 13.28 -34.19
CA SER A 74 -0.19 12.20 -34.41
C SER A 74 -1.50 12.70 -35.06
N ILE A 75 -1.97 13.90 -34.69
CA ILE A 75 -3.15 14.53 -35.31
C ILE A 75 -2.88 14.82 -36.79
N ARG A 76 -1.71 15.39 -37.10
CA ARG A 76 -1.29 15.69 -38.48
C ARG A 76 -1.12 14.42 -39.31
N LEU A 77 -0.57 13.37 -38.71
CA LEU A 77 -0.37 12.08 -39.38
C LEU A 77 -1.72 11.50 -39.82
N ARG A 78 -2.74 11.50 -38.96
CA ARG A 78 -4.09 11.01 -39.32
C ARG A 78 -4.80 11.80 -40.42
N GLN A 79 -4.44 13.06 -40.64
CA GLN A 79 -4.99 13.90 -41.71
C GLN A 79 -4.31 13.65 -43.06
N THR A 80 -3.25 12.83 -43.09
CA THR A 80 -2.48 12.53 -44.30
C THR A 80 -3.09 11.33 -45.03
N PRO A 81 -3.35 11.41 -46.35
CA PRO A 81 -3.86 10.27 -47.13
C PRO A 81 -2.88 9.09 -47.13
N GLY A 82 -3.40 7.86 -47.09
CA GLY A 82 -2.58 6.64 -47.20
C GLY A 82 -1.89 6.21 -45.90
N VAL A 83 -2.27 6.77 -44.75
CA VAL A 83 -1.71 6.41 -43.46
C VAL A 83 -2.37 5.15 -42.89
N GLU A 84 -1.54 4.31 -42.27
CA GLU A 84 -1.95 3.05 -41.64
C GLU A 84 -3.02 3.26 -40.54
N PRO A 85 -4.10 2.46 -40.51
CA PRO A 85 -5.13 2.54 -39.48
C PRO A 85 -4.59 2.34 -38.04
N SER A 86 -3.44 1.68 -37.87
CA SER A 86 -2.76 1.49 -36.58
C SER A 86 -2.31 2.81 -35.92
N THR A 87 -2.17 3.90 -36.69
CA THR A 87 -1.84 5.23 -36.14
C THR A 87 -2.91 5.78 -35.20
N LEU A 88 -4.17 5.34 -35.35
CA LEU A 88 -5.25 5.68 -34.43
C LEU A 88 -4.99 5.14 -33.01
N LEU A 89 -4.43 3.94 -32.91
CA LEU A 89 -4.10 3.30 -31.64
C LEU A 89 -3.01 4.10 -30.90
N ARG A 90 -1.95 4.51 -31.62
CA ARG A 90 -0.89 5.38 -31.10
C ARG A 90 -1.43 6.75 -30.67
N HIS A 91 -2.33 7.35 -31.46
CA HIS A 91 -2.96 8.62 -31.09
C HIS A 91 -3.79 8.51 -29.81
N ALA A 92 -4.60 7.47 -29.68
CA ALA A 92 -5.41 7.25 -28.48
C ALA A 92 -4.53 6.98 -27.25
N GLN A 93 -3.42 6.26 -27.41
CA GLN A 93 -2.42 6.07 -26.37
C GLN A 93 -1.85 7.42 -25.91
N LEU A 94 -1.45 8.30 -26.83
CA LEU A 94 -0.93 9.64 -26.47
C LEU A 94 -1.96 10.51 -25.76
N LEU A 95 -3.23 10.46 -26.18
CA LEU A 95 -4.32 11.13 -25.47
C LEU A 95 -4.47 10.59 -24.04
N ARG A 96 -4.38 9.27 -23.86
CA ARG A 96 -4.40 8.63 -22.54
C ARG A 96 -3.24 9.11 -21.66
N ASP A 97 -2.03 9.08 -22.19
CA ASP A 97 -0.80 9.44 -21.47
C ASP A 97 -0.76 10.94 -21.09
N LEU A 98 -1.40 11.80 -21.89
CA LEU A 98 -1.60 13.22 -21.57
C LEU A 98 -2.77 13.50 -20.62
N GLY A 99 -3.41 12.47 -20.04
CA GLY A 99 -4.53 12.63 -19.12
C GLY A 99 -5.82 13.08 -19.80
N ARG A 100 -6.01 12.76 -21.08
CA ARG A 100 -7.24 13.02 -21.87
C ARG A 100 -7.97 11.71 -22.24
N PRO A 101 -8.33 10.86 -21.25
CA PRO A 101 -8.87 9.52 -21.49
C PRO A 101 -10.23 9.51 -22.20
N GLN A 102 -11.06 10.53 -22.00
CA GLN A 102 -12.37 10.63 -22.68
C GLN A 102 -12.20 10.85 -24.19
N GLU A 103 -11.31 11.75 -24.58
CA GLU A 103 -10.97 11.96 -25.99
C GLU A 103 -10.32 10.72 -26.61
N ALA A 104 -9.52 9.98 -25.84
CA ALA A 104 -8.94 8.71 -26.27
C ALA A 104 -10.03 7.66 -26.57
N LEU A 105 -11.07 7.55 -25.74
CA LEU A 105 -12.22 6.67 -25.99
C LEU A 105 -13.02 7.09 -27.22
N GLU A 106 -13.26 8.39 -27.39
CA GLU A 106 -13.95 8.93 -28.58
C GLU A 106 -13.16 8.63 -29.86
N ALA A 107 -11.84 8.78 -29.83
CA ALA A 107 -10.96 8.43 -30.95
C ALA A 107 -11.06 6.94 -31.31
N LEU A 108 -11.27 6.06 -30.33
CA LEU A 108 -11.41 4.61 -30.53
C LEU A 108 -12.86 4.16 -30.71
N SER A 109 -13.80 5.05 -31.07
CA SER A 109 -15.22 4.69 -31.24
C SER A 109 -15.54 3.92 -32.52
N THR A 110 -14.71 4.05 -33.56
CA THR A 110 -14.94 3.39 -34.86
C THR A 110 -14.10 2.12 -34.99
N PRO A 111 -14.69 0.96 -35.34
CA PRO A 111 -13.96 -0.30 -35.40
C PRO A 111 -12.89 -0.27 -36.48
N LEU A 112 -11.67 -0.70 -36.14
CA LEU A 112 -10.55 -0.82 -37.07
C LEU A 112 -10.78 -1.95 -38.09
N PRO A 113 -10.10 -1.94 -39.26
CA PRO A 113 -10.50 -2.76 -40.41
C PRO A 113 -10.17 -4.26 -40.30
N THR A 114 -9.21 -4.66 -39.45
CA THR A 114 -8.79 -6.06 -39.31
C THR A 114 -9.05 -6.58 -37.89
N PRO A 115 -9.32 -7.88 -37.70
CA PRO A 115 -9.51 -8.46 -36.36
C PRO A 115 -8.33 -8.22 -35.41
N ALA A 116 -7.09 -8.28 -35.90
CA ALA A 116 -5.89 -8.00 -35.09
C ALA A 116 -5.85 -6.53 -34.62
N LEU A 117 -6.15 -5.58 -35.51
CA LEU A 117 -6.24 -4.16 -35.11
C LEU A 117 -7.43 -3.89 -34.19
N GLN A 118 -8.56 -4.57 -34.40
CA GLN A 118 -9.71 -4.53 -33.48
C GLN A 118 -9.34 -5.07 -32.10
N ALA A 119 -8.54 -6.14 -32.01
CA ALA A 119 -8.05 -6.67 -30.73
C ALA A 119 -7.24 -5.60 -29.97
N HIS A 120 -6.27 -4.95 -30.62
CA HIS A 120 -5.52 -3.86 -30.01
C HIS A 120 -6.39 -2.63 -29.66
N GLN A 121 -7.40 -2.31 -30.47
CA GLN A 121 -8.38 -1.27 -30.14
C GLN A 121 -9.16 -1.59 -28.88
N HIS A 122 -9.67 -2.82 -28.76
CA HIS A 122 -10.34 -3.31 -27.57
C HIS A 122 -9.40 -3.28 -26.35
N LYS A 123 -8.12 -3.66 -26.52
CA LYS A 123 -7.10 -3.55 -25.47
C LYS A 123 -6.92 -2.11 -24.98
N ASN A 124 -6.70 -1.16 -25.90
CA ASN A 124 -6.50 0.25 -25.55
C ASN A 124 -7.75 0.84 -24.89
N ARG A 125 -8.95 0.55 -25.41
CA ARG A 125 -10.21 0.97 -24.77
C ARG A 125 -10.33 0.40 -23.35
N GLY A 126 -10.01 -0.88 -23.19
CA GLY A 126 -10.02 -1.56 -21.89
C GLY A 126 -9.09 -0.90 -20.87
N GLU A 127 -7.85 -0.57 -21.26
CA GLU A 127 -6.90 0.13 -20.38
C GLU A 127 -7.35 1.56 -20.04
N ILE A 128 -7.91 2.30 -21.00
CA ILE A 128 -8.45 3.65 -20.73
C ILE A 128 -9.63 3.57 -19.75
N LEU A 129 -10.51 2.58 -19.91
CA LEU A 129 -11.61 2.33 -18.97
C LEU A 129 -11.10 1.91 -17.59
N ARG A 130 -10.01 1.11 -17.53
CA ARG A 130 -9.33 0.76 -16.29
C ARG A 130 -8.85 1.99 -15.54
N GLN A 131 -8.16 2.90 -16.24
CA GLN A 131 -7.67 4.18 -15.69
C GLN A 131 -8.81 5.09 -15.21
N LEU A 132 -9.94 5.10 -15.92
CA LEU A 132 -11.13 5.84 -15.51
C LEU A 132 -11.87 5.21 -14.31
N GLY A 133 -11.50 3.98 -13.92
CA GLY A 133 -12.17 3.22 -12.87
C GLY A 133 -13.45 2.52 -13.32
N ASP A 134 -13.80 2.54 -14.61
CA ASP A 134 -14.87 1.71 -15.18
C ASP A 134 -14.32 0.31 -15.49
N LEU A 135 -13.98 -0.37 -14.41
CA LEU A 135 -13.45 -1.71 -14.46
C LEU A 135 -14.42 -2.75 -15.08
N PRO A 136 -15.77 -2.68 -14.93
CA PRO A 136 -16.68 -3.58 -15.66
C PRO A 136 -16.61 -3.44 -17.18
N ALA A 137 -16.60 -2.21 -17.68
CA ALA A 137 -16.44 -1.99 -19.11
C ALA A 137 -15.04 -2.41 -19.58
N SER A 138 -14.00 -2.10 -18.78
CA SER A 138 -12.63 -2.54 -19.02
C SER A 138 -12.55 -4.06 -19.22
N PHE A 139 -13.17 -4.84 -18.32
CA PHE A 139 -13.17 -6.30 -18.38
C PHE A 139 -13.77 -6.83 -19.68
N LYS A 140 -14.90 -6.28 -20.12
CA LYS A 140 -15.55 -6.68 -21.38
C LYS A 140 -14.65 -6.41 -22.59
N GLU A 141 -14.02 -5.24 -22.62
CA GLU A 141 -13.13 -4.83 -23.71
C GLU A 141 -11.85 -5.69 -23.75
N LEU A 142 -11.19 -5.92 -22.60
CA LEU A 142 -9.98 -6.74 -22.54
C LEU A 142 -10.26 -8.23 -22.84
N GLN A 143 -11.40 -8.76 -22.39
CA GLN A 143 -11.82 -10.11 -22.79
C GLN A 143 -12.04 -10.21 -24.30
N GLN A 144 -12.61 -9.18 -24.92
CA GLN A 144 -12.80 -9.16 -26.37
C GLN A 144 -11.47 -9.09 -27.11
N ALA A 145 -10.49 -8.35 -26.60
CA ALA A 145 -9.12 -8.31 -27.15
C ALA A 145 -8.49 -9.72 -27.17
N VAL A 146 -8.52 -10.43 -26.05
CA VAL A 146 -8.00 -11.80 -25.94
C VAL A 146 -8.78 -12.78 -26.84
N ARG A 147 -10.10 -12.62 -27.00
CA ARG A 147 -10.89 -13.47 -27.91
C ARG A 147 -10.57 -13.26 -29.38
N LEU A 148 -10.33 -12.02 -29.79
CA LEU A 148 -10.04 -11.66 -31.18
C LEU A 148 -8.62 -12.06 -31.59
N ASP A 149 -7.67 -11.95 -30.68
CA ASP A 149 -6.31 -12.41 -30.87
C ASP A 149 -5.73 -13.03 -29.58
N PRO A 150 -5.89 -14.35 -29.41
CA PRO A 150 -5.35 -15.09 -28.26
C PRO A 150 -3.83 -15.25 -28.29
N SER A 151 -3.17 -14.95 -29.41
CA SER A 151 -1.74 -15.22 -29.61
C SER A 151 -0.84 -14.05 -29.22
N CYS A 152 -1.41 -12.88 -28.96
CA CYS A 152 -0.69 -11.69 -28.56
C CYS A 152 -0.54 -11.62 -27.02
N PRO A 153 0.69 -11.67 -26.48
CA PRO A 153 0.93 -11.62 -25.04
C PRO A 153 0.39 -10.35 -24.37
N ASP A 154 0.43 -9.20 -25.06
CA ASP A 154 -0.04 -7.91 -24.53
C ASP A 154 -1.52 -7.93 -24.11
N HIS A 155 -2.36 -8.67 -24.82
CA HIS A 155 -3.78 -8.81 -24.45
C HIS A 155 -3.95 -9.60 -23.15
N ALA A 156 -3.17 -10.68 -22.98
CA ALA A 156 -3.16 -11.47 -21.76
C ALA A 156 -2.57 -10.69 -20.58
N ILE A 157 -1.50 -9.92 -20.79
CA ILE A 157 -0.91 -9.02 -19.79
C ILE A 157 -1.95 -8.00 -19.32
N ALA A 158 -2.59 -7.27 -20.23
CA ALA A 158 -3.57 -6.25 -19.88
C ALA A 158 -4.73 -6.83 -19.07
N LEU A 159 -5.28 -7.97 -19.49
CA LEU A 159 -6.33 -8.67 -18.76
C LEU A 159 -5.83 -9.19 -17.40
N GLY A 160 -4.60 -9.68 -17.33
CA GLY A 160 -3.97 -10.18 -16.10
C GLY A 160 -3.79 -9.08 -15.05
N PHE A 161 -3.38 -7.88 -15.45
CA PHE A 161 -3.32 -6.73 -14.55
C PHE A 161 -4.70 -6.26 -14.12
N LEU A 162 -5.70 -6.28 -15.01
CA LEU A 162 -7.07 -6.00 -14.60
C LEU A 162 -7.57 -7.02 -13.56
N HIS A 163 -7.23 -8.31 -13.71
CA HIS A 163 -7.49 -9.34 -12.70
C HIS A 163 -6.78 -9.02 -11.38
N ALA A 164 -5.53 -8.57 -11.41
CA ALA A 164 -4.81 -8.16 -10.21
C ALA A 164 -5.40 -6.91 -9.53
N ASP A 165 -5.92 -5.94 -10.29
CA ASP A 165 -6.56 -4.73 -9.75
C ASP A 165 -7.88 -5.05 -9.02
N VAL A 166 -8.50 -6.18 -9.36
CA VAL A 166 -9.62 -6.75 -8.62
C VAL A 166 -9.20 -7.79 -7.59
N GLY A 167 -7.89 -7.91 -7.36
CA GLY A 167 -7.22 -8.86 -6.47
C GLY A 167 -7.45 -10.34 -6.80
N ALA A 168 -7.88 -10.65 -8.02
CA ALA A 168 -7.88 -11.98 -8.62
C ALA A 168 -6.45 -12.34 -9.09
N PHE A 169 -5.50 -12.36 -8.16
CA PHE A 169 -4.06 -12.50 -8.46
C PHE A 169 -3.71 -13.84 -9.12
N ASP A 170 -4.39 -14.94 -8.75
CA ASP A 170 -4.16 -16.25 -9.36
C ASP A 170 -4.46 -16.21 -10.87
N GLN A 171 -5.64 -15.70 -11.25
CA GLN A 171 -6.01 -15.54 -12.66
C GLN A 171 -5.07 -14.57 -13.39
N GLY A 172 -4.64 -13.51 -12.69
CA GLY A 172 -3.65 -12.56 -13.23
C GLY A 172 -2.31 -13.21 -13.53
N LEU A 173 -1.77 -13.99 -12.59
CA LEU A 173 -0.50 -14.71 -12.73
C LEU A 173 -0.60 -15.84 -13.76
N GLU A 174 -1.73 -16.55 -13.85
CA GLU A 174 -1.99 -17.53 -14.90
C GLU A 174 -1.93 -16.90 -16.30
N LEU A 175 -2.55 -15.73 -16.48
CA LEU A 175 -2.49 -14.99 -17.74
C LEU A 175 -1.06 -14.52 -18.08
N LEU A 176 -0.27 -14.11 -17.09
CA LEU A 176 1.15 -13.79 -17.31
C LEU A 176 1.99 -15.02 -17.65
N HIS A 177 1.71 -16.18 -17.06
CA HIS A 177 2.37 -17.43 -17.45
C HIS A 177 1.99 -17.87 -18.86
N GLU A 178 0.73 -17.69 -19.28
CA GLU A 178 0.31 -17.98 -20.64
C GLU A 178 0.97 -17.00 -21.63
N ALA A 179 1.01 -15.71 -21.30
CA ALA A 179 1.77 -14.72 -22.06
C ALA A 179 3.24 -15.14 -22.22
N GLU A 180 3.87 -15.69 -21.16
CA GLU A 180 5.26 -16.17 -21.22
C GLU A 180 5.41 -17.39 -22.14
N ARG A 181 4.45 -18.32 -22.14
CA ARG A 181 4.46 -19.48 -23.05
C ARG A 181 4.34 -19.11 -24.52
N LEU A 182 3.65 -18.01 -24.83
CA LEU A 182 3.50 -17.51 -26.19
C LEU A 182 4.80 -16.89 -26.73
N ILE A 183 5.76 -16.55 -25.86
CA ILE A 183 7.08 -16.06 -26.27
C ILE A 183 7.98 -17.25 -26.61
N THR A 184 8.21 -17.45 -27.91
CA THR A 184 8.94 -18.61 -28.46
C THR A 184 10.46 -18.61 -28.20
N SER A 185 11.07 -17.52 -27.72
CA SER A 185 12.51 -17.40 -27.47
C SER A 185 12.81 -17.26 -25.98
N SER A 186 13.46 -18.29 -25.42
CA SER A 186 13.73 -18.46 -23.98
C SER A 186 14.73 -17.46 -23.36
N GLU A 187 15.31 -16.58 -24.18
CA GLU A 187 16.30 -15.56 -23.79
C GLU A 187 15.96 -14.19 -24.40
N SER A 188 14.68 -13.95 -24.71
CA SER A 188 14.24 -12.63 -25.17
C SER A 188 14.12 -11.67 -23.99
N SER A 189 14.55 -10.43 -24.18
CA SER A 189 14.27 -9.33 -23.24
C SER A 189 12.77 -9.22 -22.88
N ALA A 190 11.88 -9.56 -23.82
CA ALA A 190 10.44 -9.69 -23.61
C ALA A 190 10.05 -10.66 -22.47
N GLN A 191 10.75 -11.79 -22.36
CA GLN A 191 10.52 -12.76 -21.28
C GLN A 191 10.98 -12.22 -19.93
N CYS A 192 12.13 -11.52 -19.89
CA CYS A 192 12.60 -10.93 -18.64
C CYS A 192 11.66 -9.82 -18.13
N TRP A 193 11.05 -9.05 -19.03
CA TRP A 193 9.98 -8.11 -18.65
C TRP A 193 8.73 -8.82 -18.13
N LEU A 194 8.26 -9.89 -18.76
CA LEU A 194 7.14 -10.67 -18.25
C LEU A 194 7.40 -11.22 -16.84
N ARG A 195 8.61 -11.72 -16.58
CA ARG A 195 9.00 -12.17 -15.25
C ARG A 195 9.04 -11.02 -14.24
N LEU A 196 9.48 -9.83 -14.64
CA LEU A 196 9.40 -8.66 -13.78
C LEU A 196 7.94 -8.27 -13.50
N LEU A 197 7.03 -8.36 -14.48
CA LEU A 197 5.59 -8.19 -14.30
C LEU A 197 5.00 -9.21 -13.29
N GLN A 198 5.47 -10.46 -13.33
CA GLN A 198 5.12 -11.46 -12.32
C GLN A 198 5.64 -11.07 -10.93
N VAL A 199 6.87 -10.54 -10.80
CA VAL A 199 7.40 -10.01 -9.53
C VAL A 199 6.47 -8.94 -8.96
N PHE A 200 6.02 -8.00 -9.78
CA PHE A 200 5.09 -6.94 -9.34
C PHE A 200 3.77 -7.52 -8.81
N LEU A 201 3.18 -8.50 -9.52
CA LEU A 201 1.94 -9.14 -9.08
C LEU A 201 2.12 -9.99 -7.81
N LEU A 202 3.20 -10.76 -7.72
CA LEU A 202 3.54 -11.55 -6.53
C LEU A 202 3.76 -10.65 -5.31
N ASN A 203 4.45 -9.52 -5.49
CA ASN A 203 4.64 -8.54 -4.43
C ASN A 203 3.29 -7.95 -3.96
N ARG A 204 2.41 -7.52 -4.88
CA ARG A 204 1.05 -7.04 -4.53
C ARG A 204 0.17 -8.10 -3.86
N ARG A 205 0.32 -9.37 -4.26
CA ARG A 205 -0.36 -10.52 -3.64
C ARG A 205 0.16 -10.81 -2.23
N GLY A 206 1.39 -10.41 -1.92
CA GLY A 206 2.06 -10.66 -0.65
C GLY A 206 3.05 -11.83 -0.66
N GLU A 207 3.39 -12.41 -1.81
CA GLU A 207 4.36 -13.50 -1.96
C GLU A 207 5.80 -12.96 -2.12
N TYR A 208 6.34 -12.37 -1.06
CA TYR A 208 7.58 -11.60 -1.14
C TYR A 208 8.83 -12.46 -1.46
N GLU A 209 8.93 -13.68 -0.94
CA GLU A 209 10.10 -14.55 -1.19
C GLU A 209 10.16 -15.05 -2.63
N THR A 210 9.01 -15.43 -3.19
CA THR A 210 8.89 -15.83 -4.60
C THR A 210 9.23 -14.63 -5.50
N ALA A 211 8.66 -13.46 -5.22
CA ALA A 211 8.97 -12.22 -5.92
C ALA A 211 10.47 -11.88 -5.84
N LEU A 212 11.08 -12.01 -4.66
CA LEU A 212 12.49 -11.70 -4.44
C LEU A 212 13.40 -12.64 -5.22
N ALA A 213 13.11 -13.94 -5.21
CA ALA A 213 13.90 -14.94 -5.94
C ALA A 213 13.89 -14.69 -7.45
N ILE A 214 12.72 -14.38 -8.03
CA ILE A 214 12.60 -14.04 -9.45
C ILE A 214 13.33 -12.73 -9.75
N ALA A 215 13.13 -11.69 -8.95
CA ALA A 215 13.76 -10.39 -9.15
C ALA A 215 15.29 -10.46 -9.10
N GLN A 216 15.86 -11.26 -8.19
CA GLN A 216 17.31 -11.48 -8.09
C GLN A 216 17.89 -12.04 -9.39
N GLY A 217 17.18 -12.98 -10.02
CA GLY A 217 17.58 -13.56 -11.31
C GLY A 217 17.60 -12.56 -12.47
N LEU A 218 16.94 -11.41 -12.33
CA LEU A 218 16.83 -10.38 -13.36
C LEU A 218 17.82 -9.20 -13.19
N THR A 219 18.57 -9.16 -12.07
CA THR A 219 19.42 -8.01 -11.73
C THR A 219 20.60 -7.78 -12.67
N GLY A 220 21.04 -8.83 -13.36
CA GLY A 220 22.14 -8.80 -14.33
C GLY A 220 21.71 -8.42 -15.75
N GLU A 221 20.41 -8.28 -16.01
CA GLU A 221 19.89 -7.93 -17.32
C GLU A 221 20.24 -6.49 -17.70
N SER A 222 20.65 -6.29 -18.96
CA SER A 222 21.17 -5.00 -19.42
C SER A 222 20.11 -3.89 -19.44
N GLU A 223 18.88 -4.21 -19.83
CA GLU A 223 17.82 -3.23 -20.05
C GLU A 223 16.91 -2.98 -18.84
N LEU A 224 16.79 -3.95 -17.94
CA LEU A 224 15.86 -3.92 -16.79
C LEU A 224 16.53 -4.22 -15.45
N GLY A 225 17.86 -4.33 -15.45
CA GLY A 225 18.61 -4.63 -14.23
C GLY A 225 18.38 -3.59 -13.14
N PHE A 226 18.15 -2.32 -13.48
CA PHE A 226 17.81 -1.29 -12.50
C PHE A 226 16.44 -1.56 -11.85
N GLU A 227 15.40 -1.77 -12.65
CA GLU A 227 14.05 -2.07 -12.18
C GLU A 227 14.02 -3.34 -11.32
N ALA A 228 14.75 -4.38 -11.74
CA ALA A 228 14.92 -5.59 -10.96
C ALA A 228 15.64 -5.32 -9.62
N ARG A 229 16.73 -4.53 -9.61
CA ARG A 229 17.43 -4.14 -8.37
C ARG A 229 16.55 -3.29 -7.46
N VAL A 230 15.66 -2.46 -8.00
CA VAL A 230 14.66 -1.72 -7.22
C VAL A 230 13.69 -2.69 -6.54
N GLN A 231 13.16 -3.68 -7.26
CA GLN A 231 12.29 -4.70 -6.67
C GLN A 231 13.01 -5.51 -5.57
N VAL A 232 14.23 -5.98 -5.85
CA VAL A 232 15.06 -6.68 -4.86
C VAL A 232 15.26 -5.81 -3.62
N THR A 233 15.67 -4.56 -3.78
CA THR A 233 15.95 -3.65 -2.67
C THR A 233 14.70 -3.39 -1.83
N GLY A 234 13.56 -3.10 -2.47
CA GLY A 234 12.29 -2.89 -1.77
C GLY A 234 11.82 -4.11 -0.98
N LEU A 235 11.95 -5.31 -1.56
CA LEU A 235 11.61 -6.56 -0.88
C LEU A 235 12.56 -6.85 0.29
N LEU A 236 13.86 -6.60 0.15
CA LEU A 236 14.83 -6.74 1.25
C LEU A 236 14.52 -5.77 2.40
N ILE A 237 14.18 -4.50 2.09
CA ILE A 237 13.74 -3.52 3.10
C ILE A 237 12.50 -4.03 3.82
N ARG A 238 11.49 -4.49 3.08
CA ARG A 238 10.22 -4.99 3.62
C ARG A 238 10.41 -6.18 4.55
N LEU A 239 11.27 -7.12 4.16
CA LEU A 239 11.61 -8.31 4.94
C LEU A 239 12.61 -8.03 6.08
N GLY A 240 13.15 -6.81 6.18
CA GLY A 240 14.20 -6.48 7.14
C GLY A 240 15.49 -7.27 6.94
N ASP A 241 15.79 -7.68 5.71
CA ASP A 241 16.99 -8.44 5.38
C ASP A 241 18.24 -7.56 5.56
N PRO A 242 19.30 -8.06 6.22
CA PRO A 242 20.53 -7.29 6.46
C PRO A 242 21.23 -6.83 5.17
N LYS A 243 20.93 -7.43 4.01
CA LYS A 243 21.45 -7.02 2.70
C LYS A 243 20.75 -5.79 2.12
N ALA A 244 19.69 -5.28 2.75
CA ALA A 244 18.95 -4.12 2.25
C ALA A 244 19.84 -2.89 2.08
N GLU A 245 20.76 -2.64 3.02
CA GLU A 245 21.67 -1.49 2.95
C GLU A 245 22.69 -1.62 1.81
N SER A 246 23.26 -2.80 1.59
CA SER A 246 24.15 -3.02 0.45
C SER A 246 23.39 -2.93 -0.88
N ALA A 247 22.18 -3.50 -0.96
CA ALA A 247 21.36 -3.43 -2.15
C ALA A 247 21.01 -1.99 -2.55
N LEU A 248 20.77 -1.11 -1.57
CA LEU A 248 20.60 0.34 -1.80
C LEU A 248 21.84 0.99 -2.41
N GLN A 249 23.04 0.59 -1.99
CA GLN A 249 24.29 1.12 -2.52
C GLN A 249 24.53 0.63 -3.96
N ASP A 250 24.10 -0.59 -4.25
CA ASP A 250 24.28 -1.25 -5.54
C ASP A 250 23.23 -0.88 -6.60
N LEU A 251 22.23 -0.04 -6.29
CA LEU A 251 21.20 0.38 -7.25
C LEU A 251 21.79 1.02 -8.51
N ALA A 252 22.84 1.84 -8.35
CA ALA A 252 23.51 2.59 -9.41
C ALA A 252 22.54 3.34 -10.34
N PRO A 253 21.73 4.28 -9.81
CA PRO A 253 20.74 5.01 -10.60
C PRO A 253 21.40 5.90 -11.66
N ALA A 254 20.80 5.94 -12.85
CA ALA A 254 21.17 6.81 -13.97
C ALA A 254 20.04 7.79 -14.29
N GLY A 255 20.29 9.08 -14.06
CA GLY A 255 19.36 10.16 -14.35
C GLY A 255 18.25 10.34 -13.31
N LEU A 256 17.51 11.44 -13.46
CA LEU A 256 16.59 11.95 -12.43
C LEU A 256 15.48 10.97 -12.01
N ARG A 257 14.93 10.16 -12.94
CA ARG A 257 13.89 9.16 -12.60
C ARG A 257 14.45 8.11 -11.63
N GLN A 258 15.55 7.48 -12.01
CA GLN A 258 16.17 6.43 -11.22
C GLN A 258 16.70 6.96 -9.88
N GLU A 259 17.23 8.19 -9.87
CA GLU A 259 17.62 8.87 -8.64
C GLU A 259 16.44 9.06 -7.68
N ARG A 260 15.27 9.46 -8.18
CA ARG A 260 14.04 9.58 -7.37
C ARG A 260 13.56 8.23 -6.85
N GLU A 261 13.61 7.19 -7.66
CA GLU A 261 13.24 5.83 -7.23
C GLU A 261 14.19 5.30 -6.14
N ALA A 262 15.50 5.47 -6.32
CA ALA A 262 16.49 5.12 -5.31
C ALA A 262 16.33 5.93 -4.02
N LEU A 263 15.95 7.21 -4.14
CA LEU A 263 15.68 8.08 -2.99
C LEU A 263 14.48 7.57 -2.18
N LYS A 264 13.38 7.19 -2.83
CA LYS A 264 12.20 6.62 -2.18
C LYS A 264 12.57 5.38 -1.35
N LEU A 265 13.29 4.43 -1.96
CA LEU A 265 13.77 3.24 -1.26
C LEU A 265 14.67 3.57 -0.07
N ARG A 266 15.56 4.57 -0.20
CA ARG A 266 16.43 4.99 0.90
C ARG A 266 15.60 5.58 2.06
N VAL A 267 14.58 6.37 1.75
CA VAL A 267 13.66 6.93 2.76
C VAL A 267 12.89 5.80 3.45
N ASP A 268 12.33 4.85 2.70
CA ASP A 268 11.60 3.71 3.26
C ASP A 268 12.49 2.86 4.17
N TRP A 269 13.74 2.63 3.77
CA TRP A 269 14.74 1.97 4.61
C TRP A 269 15.01 2.76 5.89
N LEU A 270 15.26 4.08 5.82
CA LEU A 270 15.46 4.90 7.02
C LEU A 270 14.24 4.86 7.95
N CYS A 271 13.03 4.88 7.40
CA CYS A 271 11.79 4.72 8.15
C CYS A 271 11.70 3.35 8.85
N SER A 272 12.06 2.26 8.16
CA SER A 272 12.12 0.91 8.75
C SER A 272 13.09 0.80 9.93
N GLN A 273 14.12 1.66 9.94
CA GLN A 273 15.10 1.75 11.02
C GLN A 273 14.75 2.82 12.07
N PHE A 274 13.55 3.43 12.00
CA PHE A 274 13.11 4.53 12.87
C PHE A 274 14.01 5.79 12.82
N ARG A 275 14.81 5.95 11.77
CA ARG A 275 15.64 7.14 11.48
C ARG A 275 14.82 8.22 10.76
N LEU A 276 13.68 8.57 11.35
CA LEU A 276 12.64 9.41 10.73
C LEU A 276 13.12 10.83 10.41
N GLN A 277 13.96 11.41 11.27
CA GLN A 277 14.52 12.75 11.06
C GLN A 277 15.45 12.78 9.84
N GLU A 278 16.31 11.76 9.70
CA GLU A 278 17.22 11.65 8.55
C GLU A 278 16.45 11.38 7.25
N ALA A 279 15.38 10.60 7.31
CA ALA A 279 14.46 10.39 6.20
C ALA A 279 13.84 11.71 5.73
N LEU A 280 13.40 12.57 6.67
CA LEU A 280 12.84 13.88 6.35
C LEU A 280 13.89 14.83 5.78
N GLU A 281 15.10 14.88 6.36
CA GLU A 281 16.21 15.69 5.88
C GLU A 281 16.60 15.34 4.45
N LEU A 282 16.56 14.05 4.11
CA LEU A 282 16.86 13.55 2.78
C LEU A 282 15.86 14.00 1.72
N ILE A 283 14.57 14.11 2.06
CA ILE A 283 13.51 14.54 1.13
C ILE A 283 13.39 16.07 1.06
N THR A 284 13.76 16.78 2.14
CA THR A 284 13.54 18.23 2.29
C THR A 284 14.00 19.08 1.09
N PRO A 285 15.16 18.82 0.44
CA PRO A 285 15.58 19.57 -0.74
C PRO A 285 14.61 19.52 -1.92
N LEU A 286 13.79 18.46 -2.02
CA LEU A 286 12.85 18.27 -3.13
C LEU A 286 11.51 18.99 -2.94
N LEU A 287 11.18 19.41 -1.72
CA LEU A 287 9.88 20.02 -1.39
C LEU A 287 9.65 21.40 -2.04
N GLY A 288 10.69 21.98 -2.63
CA GLY A 288 10.64 23.24 -3.38
C GLY A 288 10.72 23.08 -4.90
N THR A 289 10.76 21.86 -5.42
CA THR A 289 10.88 21.60 -6.87
C THR A 289 9.55 21.79 -7.60
N GLU A 290 9.61 22.26 -8.85
CA GLU A 290 8.46 22.39 -9.76
C GLU A 290 8.73 21.57 -11.03
N PRO A 291 7.84 20.64 -11.44
CA PRO A 291 6.60 20.26 -10.76
C PRO A 291 6.88 19.51 -9.45
N MET A 292 5.99 19.71 -8.47
CA MET A 292 6.08 19.08 -7.15
C MET A 292 6.08 17.55 -7.25
N GLU A 293 7.04 16.90 -6.62
CA GLU A 293 7.04 15.44 -6.47
C GLU A 293 6.03 15.03 -5.38
N ILE A 294 4.81 14.67 -5.79
CA ILE A 294 3.67 14.43 -4.89
C ILE A 294 3.94 13.29 -3.90
N ALA A 295 4.49 12.16 -4.35
CA ALA A 295 4.70 10.98 -3.50
C ALA A 295 5.68 11.24 -2.34
N LEU A 296 6.87 11.77 -2.65
CA LEU A 296 7.85 12.14 -1.62
C LEU A 296 7.36 13.29 -0.75
N SER A 297 6.59 14.23 -1.32
CA SER A 297 6.00 15.32 -0.55
C SER A 297 4.95 14.82 0.44
N ASP A 298 4.11 13.82 0.07
CA ASP A 298 3.17 13.17 0.99
C ASP A 298 3.91 12.49 2.15
N GLN A 299 4.99 11.76 1.85
CA GLN A 299 5.82 11.09 2.84
C GLN A 299 6.50 12.10 3.78
N ALA A 300 7.06 13.19 3.25
CA ALA A 300 7.62 14.27 4.05
C ALA A 300 6.56 14.94 4.94
N CYS A 301 5.34 15.15 4.43
CA CYS A 301 4.24 15.70 5.22
C CYS A 301 3.86 14.77 6.37
N LEU A 302 3.81 13.46 6.12
CA LEU A 302 3.57 12.46 7.17
C LEU A 302 4.68 12.46 8.22
N LEU A 303 5.95 12.49 7.80
CA LEU A 303 7.11 12.55 8.68
C LEU A 303 7.10 13.82 9.54
N GLN A 304 6.78 14.98 8.96
CA GLN A 304 6.63 16.24 9.72
C GLN A 304 5.54 16.14 10.78
N VAL A 305 4.42 15.47 10.49
CA VAL A 305 3.34 15.25 11.47
C VAL A 305 3.77 14.29 12.58
N ILE A 306 4.39 13.16 12.23
CA ILE A 306 4.87 12.15 13.19
C ILE A 306 5.94 12.72 14.11
N LEU A 307 6.85 13.54 13.55
CA LEU A 307 7.89 14.24 14.30
C LEU A 307 7.35 15.47 15.04
N LEU A 308 6.05 15.77 14.93
CA LEU A 308 5.37 16.92 15.56
C LEU A 308 5.89 18.30 15.14
N ASP A 309 6.46 18.42 13.94
CA ASP A 309 6.67 19.70 13.25
C ASP A 309 5.38 20.12 12.51
N LEU A 310 4.34 20.39 13.31
CA LEU A 310 3.03 20.78 12.81
C LEU A 310 3.03 22.08 11.97
N PRO A 311 3.85 23.11 12.28
CA PRO A 311 3.93 24.30 11.43
C PRO A 311 4.39 23.99 10.00
N SER A 312 5.45 23.21 9.81
CA SER A 312 5.94 22.83 8.48
C SER A 312 4.95 21.91 7.78
N ALA A 313 4.39 20.93 8.51
CA ALA A 313 3.36 20.02 7.98
C ALA A 313 2.16 20.78 7.42
N ARG A 314 1.69 21.83 8.11
CA ARG A 314 0.57 22.66 7.64
C ARG A 314 0.86 23.31 6.29
N VAL A 315 2.07 23.89 6.14
CA VAL A 315 2.47 24.55 4.89
C VAL A 315 2.52 23.54 3.75
N LEU A 316 3.16 22.39 3.97
CA LEU A 316 3.30 21.35 2.96
C LEU A 316 1.95 20.73 2.58
N TYR A 317 1.08 20.46 3.57
CA TYR A 317 -0.28 19.98 3.34
C TYR A 317 -1.08 20.87 2.39
N HIS A 318 -1.02 22.20 2.57
CA HIS A 318 -1.74 23.12 1.68
C HIS A 318 -1.21 23.07 0.24
N LYS A 319 0.12 23.00 0.06
CA LYS A 319 0.74 22.86 -1.26
C LYS A 319 0.38 21.54 -1.92
N LEU A 320 0.51 20.42 -1.19
CA LEU A 320 0.12 19.08 -1.64
C LEU A 320 -1.32 19.02 -2.10
N ARG A 321 -2.24 19.58 -1.31
CA ARG A 321 -3.65 19.62 -1.67
C ARG A 321 -3.88 20.38 -2.98
N GLN A 322 -3.24 21.52 -3.18
CA GLN A 322 -3.34 22.28 -4.43
C GLN A 322 -2.78 21.50 -5.61
N ALA A 323 -1.58 20.91 -5.46
CA ALA A 323 -0.95 20.10 -6.49
C ALA A 323 -1.83 18.89 -6.89
N LYS A 324 -2.36 18.16 -5.91
CA LYS A 324 -3.28 17.03 -6.14
C LYS A 324 -4.59 17.44 -6.82
N GLN A 325 -5.13 18.62 -6.49
CA GLN A 325 -6.34 19.14 -7.13
C GLN A 325 -6.09 19.61 -8.56
N ALA A 326 -4.88 20.11 -8.85
CA ALA A 326 -4.47 20.54 -10.18
C ALA A 326 -4.01 19.37 -11.07
N SER A 327 -3.74 18.20 -10.49
CA SER A 327 -3.35 17.00 -11.23
C SER A 327 -4.45 16.57 -12.21
N SER A 328 -4.07 16.06 -13.38
CA SER A 328 -4.98 15.41 -14.33
C SER A 328 -5.47 14.03 -13.83
N ASP A 329 -4.84 13.47 -12.79
CA ASP A 329 -5.18 12.18 -12.22
C ASP A 329 -6.40 12.26 -11.28
N PRO A 330 -7.55 11.61 -11.62
CA PRO A 330 -8.73 11.59 -10.77
C PRO A 330 -8.50 10.96 -9.39
N GLU A 331 -7.56 10.02 -9.26
CA GLU A 331 -7.21 9.37 -8.00
C GLU A 331 -6.56 10.38 -7.05
N LEU A 332 -5.56 11.13 -7.55
CA LEU A 332 -4.91 12.19 -6.80
C LEU A 332 -5.90 13.32 -6.44
N GLN A 333 -6.79 13.68 -7.36
CA GLN A 333 -7.86 14.65 -7.08
C GLN A 333 -8.79 14.15 -5.95
N ARG A 334 -9.22 12.88 -5.98
CA ARG A 334 -10.01 12.25 -4.90
C ARG A 334 -9.24 12.23 -3.58
N ALA A 335 -7.96 11.87 -3.62
CA ALA A 335 -7.08 11.80 -2.47
C ALA A 335 -6.65 13.17 -1.92
N SER A 336 -6.88 14.27 -2.65
CA SER A 336 -6.49 15.64 -2.25
C SER A 336 -7.08 16.11 -0.92
N ARG A 337 -8.17 15.47 -0.48
CA ARG A 337 -8.85 15.74 0.79
C ARG A 337 -8.74 14.58 1.78
N GLY A 338 -7.99 13.53 1.48
CA GLY A 338 -7.82 12.36 2.35
C GLY A 338 -6.37 12.19 2.82
N GLY A 339 -6.10 11.05 3.45
CA GLY A 339 -4.74 10.63 3.81
C GLY A 339 -4.47 10.60 5.30
N LEU A 340 -3.57 9.71 5.70
CA LEU A 340 -3.17 9.51 7.09
C LEU A 340 -2.52 10.75 7.68
N HIS A 341 -1.61 11.40 6.94
CA HIS A 341 -0.95 12.64 7.35
C HIS A 341 -1.97 13.73 7.75
N ARG A 342 -3.09 13.84 7.01
CA ARG A 342 -4.16 14.79 7.32
C ARG A 342 -4.87 14.41 8.62
N GLY A 343 -5.28 13.15 8.74
CA GLY A 343 -5.97 12.65 9.93
C GLY A 343 -5.15 12.84 11.21
N LEU A 344 -3.87 12.51 11.14
CA LEU A 344 -2.91 12.72 12.23
C LEU A 344 -2.67 14.21 12.49
N TYR A 345 -2.49 15.03 11.46
CA TYR A 345 -2.28 16.47 11.62
C TYR A 345 -3.45 17.11 12.36
N GLU A 346 -4.68 16.83 11.93
CA GLU A 346 -5.88 17.39 12.53
C GLU A 346 -6.04 16.91 14.00
N GLU A 347 -5.72 15.65 14.32
CA GLU A 347 -5.70 15.15 15.69
C GLU A 347 -4.63 15.83 16.55
N PHE A 348 -3.38 15.87 16.08
CA PHE A 348 -2.26 16.41 16.85
C PHE A 348 -2.35 17.92 17.03
N ASN A 349 -2.96 18.61 16.07
CA ASN A 349 -3.19 20.04 16.13
C ASN A 349 -4.32 20.44 17.10
N THR A 350 -5.07 19.48 17.68
CA THR A 350 -6.08 19.78 18.71
C THR A 350 -5.45 20.35 19.99
N ASN A 351 -4.22 19.95 20.33
CA ASN A 351 -3.47 20.45 21.48
C ASN A 351 -2.02 20.79 21.08
N GLN A 352 -1.80 22.01 20.59
CA GLN A 352 -0.47 22.49 20.19
C GLN A 352 0.54 22.58 21.34
N ILE A 353 0.08 22.63 22.60
CA ILE A 353 0.98 22.66 23.77
C ILE A 353 1.80 21.37 23.81
N VAL A 354 1.16 20.22 23.54
CA VAL A 354 1.87 18.93 23.49
C VAL A 354 2.93 18.94 22.40
N ALA A 355 2.58 19.31 21.16
CA ALA A 355 3.53 19.32 20.05
C ALA A 355 4.74 20.22 20.33
N ASN A 356 4.50 21.43 20.86
CA ASN A 356 5.57 22.35 21.24
C ASN A 356 6.45 21.79 22.37
N HIS A 357 5.86 21.13 23.36
CA HIS A 357 6.63 20.52 24.46
C HIS A 357 7.51 19.37 23.95
N VAL A 358 6.99 18.50 23.05
CA VAL A 358 7.81 17.45 22.45
C VAL A 358 9.02 18.03 21.71
N GLN A 359 8.83 19.09 20.93
CA GLN A 359 9.93 19.79 20.24
C GLN A 359 10.97 20.35 21.23
N GLN A 360 10.53 20.89 22.36
CA GLN A 360 11.43 21.39 23.41
C GLN A 360 12.22 20.28 24.10
N LEU A 361 11.75 19.03 24.07
CA LEU A 361 12.46 17.87 24.62
C LEU A 361 13.54 17.31 23.68
N ALA A 362 13.51 17.65 22.39
CA ALA A 362 14.45 17.17 21.37
C ALA A 362 15.95 17.36 21.72
N PRO A 363 16.43 18.51 22.25
CA PRO A 363 17.86 18.70 22.55
C PRO A 363 18.35 17.91 23.77
N PHE A 364 17.44 17.37 24.60
CA PHE A 364 17.84 16.65 25.80
C PHE A 364 18.35 15.23 25.48
N PRO A 365 19.23 14.66 26.33
CA PRO A 365 19.65 13.27 26.23
C PRO A 365 18.47 12.31 26.27
N SER A 366 18.61 11.15 25.61
CA SER A 366 17.56 10.14 25.42
C SER A 366 16.78 9.79 26.69
N ALA A 367 17.45 9.52 27.81
CA ALA A 367 16.78 9.18 29.07
C ALA A 367 15.90 10.32 29.61
N GLN A 368 16.39 11.56 29.55
CA GLN A 368 15.65 12.74 29.99
C GLN A 368 14.47 13.04 29.05
N ARG A 369 14.69 12.88 27.74
CA ARG A 369 13.65 13.04 26.73
C ARG A 369 12.50 12.06 26.97
N LEU A 370 12.80 10.77 27.14
CA LEU A 370 11.78 9.75 27.41
C LEU A 370 11.03 10.00 28.71
N LYS A 371 11.75 10.39 29.77
CA LYS A 371 11.11 10.75 31.03
C LYS A 371 10.17 11.95 30.87
N GLY A 372 10.60 13.00 30.16
CA GLY A 372 9.77 14.16 29.84
C GLY A 372 8.53 13.81 29.01
N LEU A 373 8.67 12.92 28.02
CA LEU A 373 7.54 12.44 27.21
C LEU A 373 6.54 11.62 28.05
N ALA A 374 7.03 10.77 28.96
CA ALA A 374 6.18 10.01 29.88
C ALA A 374 5.49 10.91 30.91
N ASP A 375 6.13 11.97 31.38
CA ASP A 375 5.50 12.94 32.29
C ASP A 375 4.47 13.80 31.54
N LEU A 376 4.73 14.14 30.27
CA LEU A 376 3.78 14.81 29.39
C LEU A 376 2.53 13.96 29.11
N LEU A 377 2.70 12.66 28.85
CA LEU A 377 1.55 11.75 28.68
C LEU A 377 0.75 11.58 29.98
N LEU A 378 1.37 11.72 31.14
CA LEU A 378 0.66 11.71 32.42
C LEU A 378 -0.19 12.95 32.61
N SER A 379 0.33 14.12 32.23
CA SER A 379 -0.43 15.38 32.31
C SER A 379 -1.51 15.47 31.23
N GLU A 380 -1.29 14.84 30.07
CA GLU A 380 -2.17 14.87 28.91
C GLU A 380 -2.55 13.42 28.48
N PRO A 381 -3.33 12.69 29.30
CA PRO A 381 -3.56 11.25 29.13
C PRO A 381 -4.38 10.87 27.89
N GLU A 382 -4.97 11.83 27.20
CA GLU A 382 -5.74 11.65 25.95
C GLU A 382 -4.95 12.08 24.70
N SER A 383 -3.66 12.34 24.85
CA SER A 383 -2.82 12.85 23.77
C SER A 383 -2.19 11.72 22.96
N ASN A 384 -2.77 11.44 21.78
CA ASN A 384 -2.17 10.55 20.79
C ASN A 384 -0.77 11.03 20.35
N ALA A 385 -0.54 12.34 20.29
CA ALA A 385 0.76 12.93 19.96
C ALA A 385 1.83 12.58 21.00
N ALA A 386 1.51 12.71 22.30
CA ALA A 386 2.45 12.37 23.38
C ALA A 386 2.71 10.86 23.43
N ALA A 387 1.67 10.05 23.27
CA ALA A 387 1.76 8.59 23.22
C ALA A 387 2.67 8.10 22.08
N LEU A 388 2.45 8.61 20.86
CA LEU A 388 3.27 8.27 19.70
C LEU A 388 4.72 8.70 19.90
N ALA A 389 4.96 9.95 20.35
CA ALA A 389 6.30 10.47 20.56
C ALA A 389 7.08 9.63 21.58
N LEU A 390 6.44 9.22 22.68
CA LEU A 390 7.05 8.33 23.67
C LEU A 390 7.43 6.97 23.06
N LEU A 391 6.52 6.36 22.31
CA LEU A 391 6.75 5.04 21.72
C LEU A 391 7.85 5.05 20.64
N ILE A 392 7.85 6.06 19.76
CA ILE A 392 8.91 6.25 18.76
C ILE A 392 10.26 6.51 19.46
N GLY A 393 10.28 7.39 20.45
CA GLY A 393 11.48 7.68 21.23
C GLY A 393 12.06 6.41 21.87
N ALA A 394 11.20 5.56 22.46
CA ALA A 394 11.63 4.30 23.05
C ALA A 394 12.24 3.35 22.02
N ARG A 395 11.66 3.27 20.81
CA ARG A 395 12.24 2.46 19.72
C ARG A 395 13.61 2.98 19.29
N GLN A 396 13.74 4.29 19.07
CA GLN A 396 14.97 4.92 18.58
C GLN A 396 16.18 4.72 19.50
N VAL A 397 15.95 4.55 20.81
CA VAL A 397 17.03 4.33 21.79
C VAL A 397 17.28 2.84 22.06
N GLY A 398 16.63 1.95 21.31
CA GLY A 398 16.75 0.49 21.46
C GLY A 398 15.96 -0.10 22.64
N ARG A 399 15.12 0.69 23.34
CA ARG A 399 14.39 0.24 24.53
C ARG A 399 13.40 -0.88 24.23
N LEU A 400 12.86 -0.94 23.01
CA LEU A 400 11.87 -1.94 22.61
C LEU A 400 12.50 -3.19 21.98
N SER A 401 13.81 -3.19 21.70
CA SER A 401 14.48 -4.34 21.08
C SER A 401 14.50 -5.56 22.01
N ASN A 402 14.56 -5.35 23.32
CA ASN A 402 14.50 -6.42 24.32
C ASN A 402 13.06 -6.85 24.68
N TRP A 403 12.02 -6.24 24.10
CA TRP A 403 10.61 -6.65 24.29
C TRP A 403 10.19 -7.72 23.27
N ASN A 404 11.11 -8.18 22.42
CA ASN A 404 10.87 -9.24 21.45
C ASN A 404 11.14 -10.65 21.99
N GLN A 405 11.95 -10.73 23.04
CA GLN A 405 12.39 -11.97 23.69
C GLN A 405 12.11 -11.83 25.19
N PRO A 406 10.87 -12.05 25.65
CA PRO A 406 10.54 -11.89 27.06
C PRO A 406 11.32 -12.89 27.91
N ALA A 407 11.57 -12.51 29.17
CA ALA A 407 12.42 -13.25 30.09
C ALA A 407 11.84 -14.63 30.44
N ASP A 408 12.74 -15.62 30.60
CA ASP A 408 12.42 -16.98 31.06
C ASP A 408 12.04 -16.97 32.54
N SER A 409 10.79 -16.65 32.90
CA SER A 409 10.21 -17.09 34.19
C SER A 409 8.72 -16.74 34.28
N ILE A 410 7.86 -17.74 34.05
CA ILE A 410 6.52 -17.75 34.64
C ILE A 410 6.31 -19.17 35.19
N ASP A 411 5.97 -19.30 36.47
CA ASP A 411 5.77 -20.59 37.15
C ASP A 411 4.54 -21.38 36.61
N ASP A 412 3.66 -20.69 35.86
CA ASP A 412 2.57 -21.26 35.05
C ASP A 412 2.34 -20.35 33.82
N PRO A 413 2.97 -20.64 32.66
CA PRO A 413 2.96 -19.75 31.53
C PRO A 413 1.57 -19.70 30.90
N ALA A 414 0.89 -18.56 31.00
CA ALA A 414 -0.31 -18.30 30.23
C ALA A 414 0.00 -18.52 28.73
N GLU A 415 -0.80 -19.38 28.09
CA GLU A 415 -0.59 -19.78 26.69
C GLU A 415 -1.67 -19.13 25.82
N ILE A 416 -1.25 -18.42 24.78
CA ILE A 416 -2.17 -17.87 23.79
C ILE A 416 -2.85 -19.06 23.08
N PRO A 417 -4.18 -19.19 23.13
CA PRO A 417 -4.89 -20.27 22.47
C PRO A 417 -4.58 -20.31 20.97
N HIS A 418 -4.38 -21.50 20.40
CA HIS A 418 -4.24 -21.70 18.95
C HIS A 418 -5.59 -21.59 18.22
N ARG A 419 -6.28 -20.45 18.43
CA ARG A 419 -7.52 -20.08 17.75
C ARG A 419 -7.29 -18.79 17.01
N LEU A 420 -7.43 -18.84 15.69
CA LEU A 420 -7.39 -17.68 14.83
C LEU A 420 -8.80 -17.27 14.44
N ILE A 421 -9.10 -15.99 14.57
CA ILE A 421 -10.37 -15.43 14.13
C ILE A 421 -10.17 -14.28 13.15
N GLN A 422 -11.06 -14.23 12.17
CA GLN A 422 -11.21 -13.14 11.24
C GLN A 422 -12.68 -12.74 11.21
N ILE A 423 -12.99 -11.52 10.75
CA ILE A 423 -14.37 -11.01 10.74
C ILE A 423 -14.69 -10.33 9.41
N TRP A 424 -15.84 -10.69 8.84
CA TRP A 424 -16.43 -10.09 7.66
C TRP A 424 -17.81 -9.53 7.99
N LEU A 425 -18.02 -8.24 7.70
CA LEU A 425 -19.27 -7.52 8.00
C LEU A 425 -19.95 -6.98 6.74
N GLY A 426 -19.61 -7.52 5.58
CA GLY A 426 -20.28 -7.22 4.30
C GLY A 426 -21.28 -8.32 3.92
N ASP A 427 -22.00 -8.09 2.83
CA ASP A 427 -23.06 -9.02 2.38
C ASP A 427 -22.48 -10.30 1.76
N GLU A 428 -21.43 -10.18 0.93
CA GLU A 428 -20.79 -11.32 0.27
C GLU A 428 -19.27 -11.27 0.40
N LEU A 429 -18.69 -12.38 0.86
CA LEU A 429 -17.24 -12.50 1.03
C LEU A 429 -16.54 -12.71 -0.34
N PRO A 430 -15.57 -11.86 -0.73
CA PRO A 430 -14.83 -12.04 -1.99
C PRO A 430 -13.96 -13.31 -2.01
N GLU A 431 -13.85 -13.94 -3.18
CA GLU A 431 -13.03 -15.16 -3.37
C GLU A 431 -11.55 -14.93 -3.06
N SER A 432 -11.01 -13.79 -3.47
CA SER A 432 -9.64 -13.38 -3.18
C SER A 432 -9.41 -13.07 -1.70
N VAL A 433 -10.45 -12.70 -0.96
CA VAL A 433 -10.40 -12.64 0.52
C VAL A 433 -10.41 -14.05 1.12
N LEU A 434 -11.17 -15.00 0.53
CA LEU A 434 -11.12 -16.41 0.91
C LEU A 434 -9.73 -17.03 0.70
N VAL A 435 -9.02 -16.67 -0.37
CA VAL A 435 -7.63 -17.11 -0.60
C VAL A 435 -6.71 -16.62 0.51
N THR A 436 -6.74 -15.31 0.79
CA THR A 436 -5.94 -14.69 1.85
C THR A 436 -6.28 -15.28 3.22
N SER A 437 -7.56 -15.47 3.52
CA SER A 437 -8.07 -16.10 4.74
C SER A 437 -7.67 -17.59 4.85
N GLY A 438 -7.67 -18.31 3.72
CA GLY A 438 -7.27 -19.72 3.63
C GLY A 438 -5.79 -19.96 3.93
N SER A 439 -4.92 -18.98 3.63
CA SER A 439 -3.48 -19.07 3.88
C SER A 439 -3.16 -19.41 5.35
N TRP A 440 -3.91 -18.84 6.29
CA TRP A 440 -3.74 -19.07 7.72
C TRP A 440 -3.97 -20.53 8.11
N ARG A 441 -5.01 -21.18 7.57
CA ARG A 441 -5.31 -22.61 7.81
C ARG A 441 -4.25 -23.52 7.20
N HIS A 442 -3.81 -23.18 5.99
CA HIS A 442 -2.83 -23.98 5.27
C HIS A 442 -1.48 -24.01 6.01
N VAL A 443 -1.04 -22.84 6.47
CA VAL A 443 0.26 -22.64 7.11
C VAL A 443 0.24 -23.01 8.60
N ASN A 444 -0.93 -22.98 9.24
CA ASN A 444 -1.11 -23.29 10.66
C ASN A 444 -2.17 -24.40 10.86
N PRO A 445 -1.93 -25.64 10.40
CA PRO A 445 -2.94 -26.70 10.40
C PRO A 445 -3.41 -27.14 11.80
N GLY A 446 -2.62 -26.84 12.85
CA GLY A 446 -2.96 -27.11 14.25
C GLY A 446 -3.85 -26.05 14.91
N TYR A 447 -4.17 -24.96 14.20
CA TYR A 447 -4.93 -23.84 14.76
C TYR A 447 -6.39 -23.94 14.32
N GLU A 448 -7.30 -23.71 15.26
CA GLU A 448 -8.71 -23.55 14.94
C GLU A 448 -8.89 -22.21 14.22
N HIS A 449 -9.54 -22.22 13.04
CA HIS A 449 -9.78 -20.97 12.30
C HIS A 449 -11.28 -20.71 12.10
N VAL A 450 -11.76 -19.62 12.72
CA VAL A 450 -13.16 -19.19 12.68
C VAL A 450 -13.29 -17.87 11.95
N LEU A 451 -14.11 -17.84 10.90
CA LEU A 451 -14.52 -16.60 10.24
C LEU A 451 -15.89 -16.19 10.79
N PHE A 452 -15.96 -15.01 11.41
CA PHE A 452 -17.20 -14.44 11.90
C PHE A 452 -17.87 -13.58 10.82
N GLU A 453 -19.15 -13.84 10.61
CA GLU A 453 -20.05 -12.97 9.85
C GLU A 453 -20.83 -12.04 10.79
N ALA A 454 -21.50 -11.03 10.24
CA ALA A 454 -22.21 -10.01 11.02
C ALA A 454 -23.15 -10.58 12.10
N ASP A 455 -24.00 -11.55 11.77
CA ASP A 455 -24.96 -12.13 12.70
C ASP A 455 -24.29 -12.99 13.78
N THR A 456 -23.25 -13.74 13.41
CA THR A 456 -22.48 -14.56 14.34
C THR A 456 -21.65 -13.71 15.31
N ALA A 457 -21.07 -12.61 14.83
CA ALA A 457 -20.33 -11.66 15.66
C ALA A 457 -21.27 -10.93 16.64
N ALA A 458 -22.43 -10.46 16.15
CA ALA A 458 -23.44 -9.82 16.99
C ALA A 458 -24.00 -10.79 18.05
N SER A 459 -24.26 -12.04 17.66
CA SER A 459 -24.71 -13.08 18.58
C SER A 459 -23.67 -13.35 19.67
N PHE A 460 -22.40 -13.51 19.30
CA PHE A 460 -21.30 -13.70 20.25
C PHE A 460 -21.24 -12.57 21.27
N ILE A 461 -21.28 -11.30 20.81
CA ILE A 461 -21.28 -10.12 21.69
C ILE A 461 -22.47 -10.15 22.64
N SER A 462 -23.69 -10.39 22.12
CA SER A 462 -24.91 -10.38 22.93
C SER A 462 -24.95 -11.45 24.02
N GLN A 463 -24.29 -12.60 23.79
CA GLN A 463 -24.32 -13.74 24.68
C GLN A 463 -23.19 -13.71 25.72
N HIS A 464 -22.01 -13.19 25.36
CA HIS A 464 -20.80 -13.33 26.17
C HIS A 464 -20.22 -12.01 26.69
N ALA A 465 -20.50 -10.89 26.04
CA ALA A 465 -19.88 -9.61 26.40
C ALA A 465 -20.66 -8.89 27.51
N SER A 466 -19.99 -7.93 28.15
CA SER A 466 -20.64 -7.10 29.17
C SER A 466 -21.70 -6.18 28.55
N ALA A 467 -22.62 -5.67 29.38
CA ALA A 467 -23.64 -4.71 28.94
C ALA A 467 -23.02 -3.47 28.28
N ARG A 468 -21.87 -3.00 28.78
CA ARG A 468 -21.13 -1.86 28.21
C ARG A 468 -20.62 -2.16 26.80
N VAL A 469 -20.05 -3.34 26.58
CA VAL A 469 -19.57 -3.76 25.24
C VAL A 469 -20.74 -3.92 24.27
N CYS A 470 -21.85 -4.50 24.72
CA CYS A 470 -23.07 -4.61 23.90
C CYS A 470 -23.59 -3.24 23.47
N GLN A 471 -23.62 -2.26 24.38
CA GLN A 471 -24.03 -0.88 24.08
C GLN A 471 -23.07 -0.21 23.09
N ALA A 472 -21.76 -0.35 23.28
CA ALA A 472 -20.76 0.22 22.38
C ALA A 472 -20.87 -0.41 20.97
N TYR A 473 -21.01 -1.73 20.89
CA TYR A 473 -21.15 -2.47 19.63
C TYR A 473 -22.43 -2.06 18.88
N ALA A 474 -23.56 -1.91 19.59
CA ALA A 474 -24.81 -1.44 18.99
C ALA A 474 -24.71 0.02 18.51
N LYS A 475 -23.97 0.88 19.23
CA LYS A 475 -23.77 2.29 18.88
C LYS A 475 -22.76 2.50 17.75
N ALA A 476 -21.87 1.55 17.51
CA ALA A 476 -20.86 1.63 16.47
C ALA A 476 -21.48 1.88 15.08
N SER A 477 -21.14 3.04 14.51
CA SER A 477 -21.76 3.61 13.31
C SER A 477 -21.21 3.06 12.00
N SER A 478 -20.11 2.32 12.04
CA SER A 478 -19.48 1.72 10.86
C SER A 478 -19.07 0.26 11.11
N PRO A 479 -18.97 -0.56 10.06
CA PRO A 479 -18.46 -1.93 10.19
C PRO A 479 -17.05 -1.99 10.78
N LEU A 480 -16.17 -1.02 10.47
CA LEU A 480 -14.82 -0.97 11.05
C LEU A 480 -14.83 -0.81 12.57
N LEU A 481 -15.72 0.03 13.11
CA LEU A 481 -15.88 0.18 14.55
C LEU A 481 -16.36 -1.11 15.21
N ARG A 482 -17.33 -1.79 14.57
CA ARG A 482 -17.85 -3.08 15.05
C ARG A 482 -16.79 -4.17 15.01
N ALA A 483 -16.02 -4.26 13.93
CA ALA A 483 -14.94 -5.23 13.79
C ALA A 483 -13.87 -5.04 14.87
N GLY A 484 -13.40 -3.80 15.09
CA GLY A 484 -12.41 -3.52 16.14
C GLY A 484 -12.92 -3.83 17.55
N LEU A 485 -14.16 -3.42 17.88
CA LEU A 485 -14.78 -3.77 19.16
C LEU A 485 -14.94 -5.28 19.34
N PHE A 486 -15.33 -5.99 18.28
CA PHE A 486 -15.46 -7.45 18.30
C PHE A 486 -14.12 -8.14 18.53
N GLN A 487 -13.07 -7.75 17.81
CA GLN A 487 -11.73 -8.33 17.95
C GLN A 487 -11.19 -8.16 19.38
N LEU A 488 -11.31 -6.96 19.96
CA LEU A 488 -10.90 -6.70 21.34
C LEU A 488 -11.75 -7.48 22.34
N ALA A 489 -13.06 -7.55 22.15
CA ALA A 489 -13.95 -8.33 23.01
C ALA A 489 -13.67 -9.83 22.94
N TYR A 490 -13.39 -10.35 21.75
CA TYR A 490 -13.05 -11.74 21.53
C TYR A 490 -11.72 -12.10 22.21
N LEU A 491 -10.65 -11.34 21.96
CA LEU A 491 -9.35 -11.55 22.63
C LEU A 491 -9.49 -11.49 24.15
N ARG A 492 -10.24 -10.52 24.67
CA ARG A 492 -10.49 -10.40 26.11
C ARG A 492 -11.17 -11.62 26.70
N LEU A 493 -12.16 -12.19 26.02
CA LEU A 493 -12.99 -13.30 26.54
C LEU A 493 -12.41 -14.68 26.27
N GLN A 494 -11.82 -14.89 25.09
CA GLN A 494 -11.42 -16.19 24.57
C GLN A 494 -9.92 -16.30 24.29
N GLY A 495 -9.20 -15.17 24.25
CA GLY A 495 -7.82 -15.14 23.76
C GLY A 495 -7.69 -15.61 22.31
N GLY A 496 -6.45 -15.85 21.90
CA GLY A 496 -6.08 -16.37 20.59
C GLY A 496 -5.49 -15.29 19.70
N ILE A 497 -5.73 -15.41 18.41
CA ILE A 497 -5.15 -14.58 17.36
C ILE A 497 -6.28 -13.93 16.58
N VAL A 498 -6.18 -12.62 16.36
CA VAL A 498 -7.03 -11.87 15.42
C VAL A 498 -6.17 -11.45 14.25
N ALA A 499 -6.69 -11.63 13.05
CA ALA A 499 -6.07 -11.15 11.83
C ALA A 499 -7.09 -10.43 10.94
N SER A 500 -6.67 -9.34 10.31
CA SER A 500 -7.44 -8.71 9.25
C SER A 500 -7.48 -9.60 8.01
N LEU A 501 -8.53 -9.46 7.22
CA LEU A 501 -8.78 -10.28 6.04
C LEU A 501 -7.90 -9.90 4.82
N ASN A 502 -7.23 -8.74 4.87
CA ASN A 502 -6.22 -8.32 3.89
C ASN A 502 -4.79 -8.62 4.35
N VAL A 503 -4.63 -9.74 5.04
CA VAL A 503 -3.37 -10.17 5.60
C VAL A 503 -3.13 -11.64 5.25
N LEU A 504 -2.07 -11.90 4.50
CA LEU A 504 -1.67 -13.23 4.04
C LEU A 504 -0.66 -13.83 5.02
N CYS A 505 -0.88 -15.06 5.48
CA CYS A 505 0.08 -15.80 6.28
C CYS A 505 0.93 -16.69 5.36
N ARG A 506 2.25 -16.46 5.36
CA ARG A 506 3.23 -17.22 4.56
C ARG A 506 3.93 -18.31 5.36
N HIS A 507 4.15 -18.09 6.66
CA HIS A 507 4.89 -19.01 7.52
C HIS A 507 4.21 -19.21 8.88
N SER A 508 4.43 -20.38 9.51
CA SER A 508 3.77 -20.78 10.78
C SER A 508 3.95 -19.73 11.89
N LEU A 509 2.95 -19.54 12.73
CA LEU A 509 3.01 -18.61 13.86
C LEU A 509 3.69 -19.20 15.11
N ASP A 510 3.98 -20.49 15.15
CA ASP A 510 4.51 -21.18 16.35
C ASP A 510 5.73 -20.48 16.98
N PRO A 511 6.68 -19.90 16.20
CA PRO A 511 7.81 -19.21 16.79
C PRO A 511 7.44 -17.90 17.52
N TRP A 512 6.25 -17.35 17.25
CA TRP A 512 5.70 -16.19 17.95
C TRP A 512 4.69 -16.57 19.04
N ILE A 513 4.03 -17.72 18.91
CA ILE A 513 3.01 -18.21 19.82
C ILE A 513 3.60 -19.38 20.61
N SER A 514 4.50 -19.05 21.53
CA SER A 514 5.24 -20.01 22.34
C SER A 514 4.86 -19.89 23.82
N SER A 515 5.10 -20.96 24.59
CA SER A 515 4.93 -20.94 26.04
C SER A 515 5.62 -19.71 26.67
N GLY A 516 4.92 -19.05 27.59
CA GLY A 516 5.41 -17.88 28.32
C GLY A 516 5.16 -16.54 27.61
N ILE A 517 4.51 -16.55 26.45
CA ILE A 517 4.06 -15.35 25.74
C ILE A 517 2.57 -15.16 26.00
N ASP A 518 2.20 -14.00 26.53
CA ASP A 518 0.81 -13.68 26.83
C ASP A 518 0.20 -12.67 25.85
N ILE A 519 1.04 -11.95 25.09
CA ILE A 519 0.62 -11.02 24.06
C ILE A 519 1.69 -10.87 22.95
N VAL A 520 1.22 -10.78 21.70
CA VAL A 520 2.03 -10.44 20.52
C VAL A 520 1.43 -9.20 19.86
N LEU A 521 2.27 -8.19 19.71
CA LEU A 521 1.98 -6.91 19.06
C LEU A 521 3.06 -6.61 18.03
N TYR A 522 2.81 -5.65 17.15
CA TYR A 522 3.86 -5.09 16.31
C TYR A 522 3.74 -3.58 16.19
N GLN A 523 4.88 -2.93 15.97
CA GLN A 523 4.96 -1.50 15.69
C GLN A 523 5.27 -1.27 14.21
N GLN A 524 4.40 -0.49 13.55
CA GLN A 524 4.58 -0.03 12.19
C GLN A 524 5.77 0.93 12.06
N ASN A 525 6.34 1.06 10.87
CA ASN A 525 7.45 1.95 10.56
C ASN A 525 7.09 3.44 10.77
N GLN A 526 5.80 3.77 10.78
CA GLN A 526 5.28 5.10 11.13
C GLN A 526 5.21 5.36 12.65
N GLY A 527 5.43 4.34 13.48
CA GLY A 527 5.50 4.44 14.93
C GLY A 527 4.28 3.95 15.69
N PHE A 528 3.13 3.74 15.05
CA PHE A 528 1.93 3.23 15.69
C PHE A 528 1.96 1.71 15.87
N LEU A 529 1.19 1.21 16.83
CA LEU A 529 0.90 -0.21 16.93
C LEU A 529 -0.17 -0.60 15.92
N GLY A 530 0.10 -1.62 15.10
CA GLY A 530 -0.87 -2.12 14.13
C GLY A 530 -1.96 -2.96 14.79
N MET A 531 -3.07 -3.13 14.08
CA MET A 531 -4.23 -3.92 14.54
C MET A 531 -4.63 -5.03 13.58
N GLU A 532 -3.92 -5.14 12.47
CA GLU A 532 -4.09 -6.14 11.43
C GLU A 532 -3.71 -7.54 11.90
N PHE A 533 -2.90 -7.63 12.95
CA PHE A 533 -2.53 -8.85 13.63
C PHE A 533 -2.32 -8.55 15.11
N LEU A 534 -3.06 -9.26 15.98
CA LEU A 534 -2.83 -9.26 17.43
C LEU A 534 -2.99 -10.69 17.94
N ALA A 535 -2.21 -11.06 18.95
CA ALA A 535 -2.42 -12.33 19.65
C ALA A 535 -2.36 -12.08 21.16
N ALA A 536 -3.25 -12.67 21.93
CA ALA A 536 -3.29 -12.49 23.37
C ALA A 536 -3.93 -13.66 24.11
N THR A 537 -3.55 -13.84 25.37
CA THR A 537 -4.25 -14.72 26.30
C THR A 537 -5.62 -14.14 26.68
N PRO A 538 -6.58 -14.98 27.12
CA PRO A 538 -7.83 -14.48 27.68
C PRO A 538 -7.55 -13.62 28.91
N GLY A 539 -8.23 -12.48 29.04
CA GLY A 539 -8.06 -11.56 30.16
C GLY A 539 -6.74 -10.77 30.17
N GLN A 540 -6.01 -10.72 29.04
CA GLN A 540 -4.76 -9.98 28.96
C GLN A 540 -4.98 -8.48 29.31
N PRO A 541 -4.24 -7.90 30.28
CA PRO A 541 -4.56 -6.60 30.86
C PRO A 541 -4.58 -5.40 29.90
N LEU A 542 -3.68 -5.39 28.91
CA LEU A 542 -3.67 -4.36 27.88
C LEU A 542 -4.90 -4.47 26.96
N ILE A 543 -5.30 -5.69 26.58
CA ILE A 543 -6.51 -5.91 25.78
C ILE A 543 -7.76 -5.49 26.55
N GLU A 544 -7.84 -5.78 27.86
CA GLU A 544 -8.94 -5.30 28.70
C GLU A 544 -9.00 -3.76 28.73
N ALA A 545 -7.86 -3.11 28.98
CA ALA A 545 -7.77 -1.65 28.99
C ALA A 545 -8.12 -1.04 27.62
N ALA A 546 -7.69 -1.68 26.52
CA ALA A 546 -7.99 -1.24 25.16
C ALA A 546 -9.49 -1.38 24.83
N LEU A 547 -10.13 -2.49 25.23
CA LEU A 547 -11.56 -2.69 25.07
C LEU A 547 -12.37 -1.66 25.86
N ASP A 548 -11.97 -1.37 27.10
CA ASP A 548 -12.65 -0.38 27.94
C ASP A 548 -12.50 1.04 27.37
N LEU A 549 -11.31 1.39 26.91
CA LEU A 549 -11.05 2.67 26.24
C LEU A 549 -11.87 2.79 24.94
N ALA A 550 -11.87 1.76 24.10
CA ALA A 550 -12.65 1.72 22.87
C ALA A 550 -14.15 1.88 23.14
N CYS A 551 -14.68 1.17 24.14
CA CYS A 551 -16.07 1.32 24.56
C CYS A 551 -16.37 2.74 25.04
N HIS A 552 -15.48 3.35 25.83
CA HIS A 552 -15.64 4.73 26.27
C HIS A 552 -15.69 5.71 25.09
N LEU A 553 -14.72 5.63 24.19
CA LEU A 553 -14.61 6.53 23.04
C LEU A 553 -15.82 6.43 22.09
N VAL A 554 -16.31 5.21 21.85
CA VAL A 554 -17.51 4.97 21.02
C VAL A 554 -18.79 5.45 21.71
N LEU A 555 -18.92 5.20 23.02
CA LEU A 555 -20.11 5.59 23.78
C LEU A 555 -20.23 7.11 23.97
N GLU A 556 -19.11 7.82 24.15
CA GLU A 556 -19.08 9.28 24.34
C GLU A 556 -19.13 10.07 23.02
N GLU A 557 -19.18 9.40 21.86
CA GLU A 557 -19.16 10.06 20.53
C GLU A 557 -17.98 11.03 20.35
N GLN A 558 -16.79 10.59 20.76
CA GLN A 558 -15.54 11.35 20.60
C GLN A 558 -15.10 11.39 19.13
N GLY A 559 -16.00 11.76 18.20
CA GLY A 559 -15.79 11.70 16.76
C GLY A 559 -16.28 10.41 16.12
N ASN A 560 -15.90 10.19 14.87
CA ASN A 560 -16.30 9.00 14.12
C ASN A 560 -15.16 8.30 13.38
N ASN A 561 -13.90 8.73 13.54
CA ASN A 561 -12.77 8.08 12.88
C ASN A 561 -12.38 6.75 13.59
N PRO A 562 -12.56 5.58 12.96
CA PRO A 562 -12.25 4.28 13.58
C PRO A 562 -10.79 4.17 14.03
N TRP A 563 -9.86 4.84 13.36
CA TRP A 563 -8.44 4.76 13.63
C TRP A 563 -8.05 5.24 15.03
N PHE A 564 -8.78 6.24 15.57
CA PHE A 564 -8.58 6.75 16.93
C PHE A 564 -9.57 6.20 17.96
N LEU A 565 -10.67 5.57 17.52
CA LEU A 565 -11.69 5.02 18.42
C LEU A 565 -11.47 3.55 18.75
N VAL A 566 -11.05 2.76 17.76
CA VAL A 566 -10.82 1.30 17.91
C VAL A 566 -9.57 0.81 17.17
N GLY A 567 -8.82 1.70 16.52
CA GLY A 567 -7.73 1.39 15.61
C GLY A 567 -6.32 1.67 16.17
N PRO A 568 -5.30 1.75 15.30
CA PRO A 568 -3.89 1.93 15.69
C PRO A 568 -3.62 3.11 16.64
N GLY A 569 -4.30 4.24 16.45
CA GLY A 569 -4.18 5.40 17.35
C GLY A 569 -4.64 5.08 18.76
N MET A 570 -5.82 4.44 18.90
CA MET A 570 -6.37 4.03 20.20
C MET A 570 -5.45 3.02 20.91
N LEU A 571 -5.02 1.98 20.19
CA LEU A 571 -4.16 0.94 20.75
C LEU A 571 -2.80 1.52 21.19
N THR A 572 -2.22 2.41 20.39
CA THR A 572 -0.97 3.11 20.72
C THR A 572 -1.12 3.99 21.97
N LEU A 573 -2.22 4.75 22.08
CA LEU A 573 -2.52 5.54 23.27
C LEU A 573 -2.67 4.66 24.50
N CYS A 574 -3.44 3.57 24.40
CA CYS A 574 -3.64 2.63 25.51
C CYS A 574 -2.32 2.00 25.95
N PHE A 575 -1.52 1.51 25.01
CA PHE A 575 -0.22 0.89 25.27
C PHE A 575 0.75 1.87 25.94
N ALA A 576 0.91 3.08 25.39
CA ALA A 576 1.82 4.08 25.93
C ALA A 576 1.41 4.53 27.33
N ARG A 577 0.10 4.59 27.63
CA ARG A 577 -0.40 4.87 28.99
C ARG A 577 -0.11 3.73 29.95
N TYR A 578 -0.38 2.50 29.54
CA TYR A 578 -0.24 1.31 30.37
C TYR A 578 1.22 1.04 30.72
N TYR A 579 2.13 1.14 29.74
CA TYR A 579 3.56 0.87 29.91
C TYR A 579 4.43 2.13 30.04
N ARG A 580 3.82 3.29 30.33
CA ARG A 580 4.46 4.61 30.37
C ARG A 580 5.80 4.64 31.12
N GLU A 581 5.85 4.05 32.31
CA GLU A 581 7.05 4.01 33.14
C GLU A 581 8.12 3.08 32.56
N GLY A 582 7.71 1.90 32.10
CA GLY A 582 8.62 0.94 31.45
C GLY A 582 9.21 1.44 30.14
N LEU A 583 8.47 2.28 29.39
CA LEU A 583 8.95 2.95 28.18
C LEU A 583 9.98 4.05 28.50
N ALA A 584 9.83 4.72 29.64
CA ALA A 584 10.71 5.82 30.06
C ALA A 584 11.99 5.35 30.77
N ASP A 585 11.95 4.20 31.43
CA ASP A 585 13.08 3.64 32.14
C ASP A 585 13.90 2.69 31.24
N LEU A 586 15.13 3.12 30.91
CA LEU A 586 16.08 2.36 30.08
C LEU A 586 16.61 1.10 30.77
N GLN A 587 16.51 1.01 32.10
CA GLN A 587 17.03 -0.11 32.88
C GLN A 587 15.92 -1.08 33.32
N ALA A 588 14.65 -0.71 33.17
CA ALA A 588 13.54 -1.58 33.52
C ALA A 588 13.54 -2.86 32.64
N PRO A 589 13.23 -4.04 33.21
CA PRO A 589 13.03 -5.24 32.40
C PRO A 589 11.88 -5.05 31.41
N PRO A 590 11.81 -5.83 30.32
CA PRO A 590 10.61 -5.88 29.48
C PRO A 590 9.43 -6.38 30.31
N PRO A 591 8.18 -6.00 29.97
CA PRO A 591 7.00 -6.62 30.57
C PRO A 591 7.04 -8.14 30.38
N PRO A 592 6.66 -8.93 31.40
CA PRO A 592 6.60 -10.38 31.27
C PRO A 592 5.58 -10.75 30.18
N GLY A 593 5.87 -11.80 29.41
CA GLY A 593 4.98 -12.31 28.36
C GLY A 593 4.83 -11.46 27.09
N MET A 594 5.36 -10.23 27.08
CA MET A 594 5.25 -9.33 25.93
C MET A 594 6.19 -9.73 24.79
N ARG A 595 5.65 -9.78 23.57
CA ARG A 595 6.41 -9.83 22.32
C ARG A 595 5.99 -8.67 21.41
N LEU A 596 6.84 -7.64 21.30
CA LEU A 596 6.58 -6.44 20.49
C LEU A 596 7.46 -6.37 19.24
N LEU A 597 6.97 -6.95 18.15
CA LEU A 597 7.65 -7.05 16.87
C LEU A 597 7.81 -5.67 16.19
N THR A 598 8.80 -5.56 15.31
CA THR A 598 8.82 -4.51 14.27
C THR A 598 7.95 -4.94 13.08
N GLU A 599 7.57 -3.98 12.24
CA GLU A 599 6.88 -4.27 10.97
C GLU A 599 7.67 -5.24 10.09
N THR A 600 8.99 -5.05 9.99
CA THR A 600 9.87 -5.96 9.25
C THR A 600 9.89 -7.37 9.81
N GLN A 601 9.85 -7.52 11.14
CA GLN A 601 9.73 -8.84 11.78
C GLN A 601 8.38 -9.48 11.49
N LEU A 602 7.27 -8.72 11.52
CA LEU A 602 5.96 -9.20 11.11
C LEU A 602 5.99 -9.70 9.65
N ASN A 603 6.65 -8.94 8.77
CA ASN A 603 6.82 -9.26 7.35
C ASN A 603 7.68 -10.50 7.07
N LEU A 604 8.30 -11.13 8.07
CA LEU A 604 8.95 -12.44 7.88
C LEU A 604 7.97 -13.61 7.85
N ARG A 605 6.73 -13.43 8.31
CA ARG A 605 5.72 -14.51 8.32
C ARG A 605 4.39 -14.11 7.72
N VAL A 606 4.08 -12.83 7.75
CA VAL A 606 2.78 -12.30 7.43
C VAL A 606 2.93 -11.14 6.46
N SER A 607 2.15 -11.10 5.39
CA SER A 607 2.08 -9.95 4.49
C SER A 607 0.84 -9.16 4.83
N HIS A 608 1.01 -7.92 5.28
CA HIS A 608 -0.10 -7.05 5.67
C HIS A 608 -0.31 -5.91 4.68
N GLN A 609 -1.36 -5.10 4.91
CA GLN A 609 -1.74 -3.97 4.05
C GLN A 609 -1.93 -4.39 2.59
N LEU A 610 -2.33 -5.65 2.36
CA LEU A 610 -2.64 -6.11 1.02
C LEU A 610 -3.85 -5.36 0.49
N GLU A 611 -3.85 -5.15 -0.82
CA GLU A 611 -4.94 -4.45 -1.47
C GLU A 611 -6.20 -5.30 -1.39
N TRP A 612 -7.31 -4.65 -1.01
CA TRP A 612 -8.58 -5.35 -0.97
C TRP A 612 -9.04 -5.62 -2.39
N PRO A 613 -9.28 -6.87 -2.74
CA PRO A 613 -9.84 -7.20 -4.03
C PRO A 613 -11.24 -6.61 -4.18
N VAL A 614 -11.55 -6.15 -5.38
CA VAL A 614 -12.92 -5.85 -5.77
C VAL A 614 -13.51 -7.14 -6.36
N ARG A 615 -14.68 -7.61 -5.91
CA ARG A 615 -15.25 -8.84 -6.50
C ARG A 615 -15.95 -8.52 -7.81
N ILE A 616 -15.69 -9.31 -8.87
CA ILE A 616 -16.54 -9.37 -10.07
C ILE A 616 -17.32 -10.69 -10.03
N ILE A 617 -18.65 -10.64 -9.93
CA ILE A 617 -19.54 -11.80 -10.12
C ILE A 617 -20.48 -11.46 -11.26
N ASP A 618 -20.56 -12.29 -12.30
CA ASP A 618 -21.50 -12.09 -13.42
C ASP A 618 -21.47 -10.68 -14.04
N GLY A 619 -20.30 -10.02 -14.01
CA GLY A 619 -20.10 -8.65 -14.47
C GLY A 619 -20.59 -7.55 -13.51
N GLN A 620 -21.04 -7.89 -12.32
CA GLN A 620 -21.37 -6.98 -11.23
C GLN A 620 -20.20 -6.80 -10.27
N TRP A 621 -20.00 -5.56 -9.83
CA TRP A 621 -18.85 -5.09 -9.07
C TRP A 621 -19.22 -4.81 -7.63
N SER A 622 -18.46 -5.40 -6.70
CA SER A 622 -18.58 -5.14 -5.26
C SER A 622 -17.23 -4.76 -4.68
N ASP A 623 -17.02 -3.47 -4.43
CA ASP A 623 -15.88 -2.99 -3.64
C ASP A 623 -16.20 -3.21 -2.16
N PRO A 624 -15.47 -4.10 -1.46
CA PRO A 624 -15.62 -4.33 -0.01
C PRO A 624 -15.61 -3.03 0.81
N THR A 625 -14.95 -2.00 0.29
CA THR A 625 -14.76 -0.71 0.94
C THR A 625 -15.83 0.32 0.59
N ALA A 626 -16.70 0.09 -0.40
CA ALA A 626 -17.79 1.01 -0.76
C ALA A 626 -18.75 1.27 0.42
N HIS A 627 -18.93 0.28 1.28
CA HIS A 627 -19.73 0.38 2.51
C HIS A 627 -18.99 1.07 3.68
N LEU A 628 -17.71 1.41 3.50
CA LEU A 628 -16.81 1.95 4.52
C LEU A 628 -16.42 3.41 4.27
N LEU A 629 -16.92 4.03 3.20
CA LEU A 629 -16.60 5.41 2.80
C LEU A 629 -17.41 6.44 3.60
N GLY A 630 -16.97 6.69 4.83
CA GLY A 630 -17.41 7.84 5.60
C GLY A 630 -16.42 8.99 5.45
N SER A 631 -16.83 10.10 4.82
CA SER A 631 -16.21 11.41 4.99
C SER A 631 -16.34 11.84 6.47
N GLN A 632 -15.39 11.44 7.31
CA GLN A 632 -15.57 11.39 8.76
C GLN A 632 -14.81 12.52 9.48
N ARG A 633 -15.47 13.13 10.48
CA ARG A 633 -14.96 14.22 11.32
C ARG A 633 -14.25 13.61 12.54
N LEU A 634 -13.01 14.00 12.76
CA LEU A 634 -12.11 13.33 13.71
C LEU A 634 -12.59 13.29 15.15
N PHE A 635 -12.97 14.42 15.75
CA PHE A 635 -13.43 14.51 17.15
C PHE A 635 -14.44 15.65 17.33
N ARG A 636 -15.40 15.49 18.26
CA ARG A 636 -16.15 16.60 18.89
C ARG A 636 -15.60 16.82 20.30
N ARG A 637 -14.42 17.41 20.44
CA ARG A 637 -14.00 17.87 21.78
C ARG A 637 -14.78 19.14 22.10
N SER A 638 -15.70 19.06 23.07
CA SER A 638 -16.23 20.24 23.73
C SER A 638 -15.06 20.94 24.39
N ARG A 639 -14.70 22.14 23.91
CA ARG A 639 -13.76 23.01 24.62
C ARG A 639 -14.36 23.29 26.00
N VAL A 640 -13.85 22.64 27.04
CA VAL A 640 -13.99 23.20 28.38
C VAL A 640 -13.06 24.40 28.39
N ALA A 641 -13.67 25.58 28.44
CA ALA A 641 -13.00 26.88 28.43
C ALA A 641 -12.24 27.12 29.74
#